data_AF-A0A2N2JSN8-F1
#
_entry.id   AF-A0A2N2JSN8-F1
#
_cell.length_a   1.000
_cell.length_b   1.000
_cell.length_c   1.000
_cell.angle_alpha   90.00
_cell.angle_beta   90.00
_cell.angle_gamma   90.00
#
_symmetry.space_group_name_H-M   'P 1'
#
loop_
_entity.id
_entity.type
_entity.pdbx_description
1 polymer ?
#
loop_
_entity_poly.entity_id
_entity_poly.type
_entity_poly.pdbx_seq_one_letter_code
_entity_poly.pdbx_strand_id
1 'polypeptide(L)'
;YSAACVLKALNAFHNRHRPMIESAFDVKIPLLEEAAFLSFVGAGQVSNLHLAEFIHLHLLPIMQERVAVLREHYFQATAEERLRIKRLVEEMNALDSEAIVERYLRPTCNPDIPNPNIPGDSPDEPDLLKLTPPAVMNRIRELHPSYRITLNPGGLTNADILELIYDCRGMITHLEVFNLKDYASGKSWITPEINELQLALNEGNVIALKRLILGIIGQQEASADRLPEQIQKLRGILRDIPGLKSYYKQAPLRARIGSDSTGRSHHLQGMGLAIMETLPQRAQKEVRHSSVPYGELIPVVTRAYLRETYIPRHSGSTQLNALYRLARSLPGMHLFGQRRREEWVKQNYSTFLKAPGNIATLSAVREERRNTLTLEEPPLPSYSGFSWKYLNSHLKTVLKVAFGFIPAFLTFYLSKDWWVLAYGGAFIWFGITGFRNVIQSVMGGGGLRRTTLLHWKDYVSWERLADSLMFTGFSVPLLDYFTKTLLLEGLLGITTASNPVVLYAVIALVNGLYLSGHNAFRGLQRAAIAGSAFRSILSIPIAIVLNAGIGGILGAAGISGINSILQQWAAVISKLASDTVAAGIEGLADRFDNMRMRARDYAAKLPHVFDAYARLELLFPEEDVLSMMAAPEAAPEATIDIAGSEAKDLEKIMIINALDLLYFWMYQPRAQNILQDRLKKLSAEQRKILLHSQFILRRRQDIEQMFHDGLIGRNYEPALAFYEDRHREYLSAMEKAVAD
;
A
#
# COMPACT_ATOMS: atom_id res chain seq x y z
N TYR A 1 -14.46 -15.31 31.36
CA TYR A 1 -15.20 -16.42 30.71
C TYR A 1 -14.39 -17.09 29.59
N SER A 2 -14.24 -16.48 28.40
CA SER A 2 -13.55 -17.11 27.25
C SER A 2 -12.13 -17.62 27.55
N ALA A 3 -11.30 -16.83 28.23
CA ALA A 3 -9.95 -17.25 28.64
C ALA A 3 -9.96 -18.49 29.56
N ALA A 4 -10.93 -18.59 30.47
CA ALA A 4 -11.06 -19.73 31.37
C ALA A 4 -11.44 -21.02 30.62
N CYS A 5 -12.28 -20.93 29.58
CA CYS A 5 -12.58 -22.08 28.71
C CYS A 5 -11.33 -22.57 27.95
N VAL A 6 -10.47 -21.66 27.48
CA VAL A 6 -9.22 -22.03 26.80
C VAL A 6 -8.22 -22.67 27.76
N LEU A 7 -8.10 -22.19 29.00
CA LEU A 7 -7.25 -22.84 30.01
C LEU A 7 -7.78 -24.24 30.40
N LYS A 8 -9.10 -24.43 30.46
CA LYS A 8 -9.69 -25.78 30.57
C LYS A 8 -9.35 -26.66 29.37
N ALA A 9 -9.31 -26.11 28.16
CA ALA A 9 -8.90 -26.85 26.97
C ALA A 9 -7.41 -27.24 26.99
N LEU A 10 -6.54 -26.38 27.53
CA LEU A 10 -5.13 -26.72 27.78
C LEU A 10 -4.99 -27.88 28.78
N ASN A 11 -5.78 -27.87 29.86
CA ASN A 11 -5.81 -28.98 30.82
C ASN A 11 -6.36 -30.28 30.20
N ALA A 12 -7.40 -30.20 29.37
CA ALA A 12 -7.90 -31.35 28.62
C ALA A 12 -6.85 -31.86 27.61
N PHE A 13 -6.09 -30.97 26.98
CA PHE A 13 -4.98 -31.35 26.13
C PHE A 13 -3.92 -32.14 26.91
N HIS A 14 -3.51 -31.70 28.09
CA HIS A 14 -2.53 -32.43 28.91
C HIS A 14 -2.96 -33.85 29.29
N ASN A 15 -4.24 -34.02 29.64
CA ASN A 15 -4.75 -35.27 30.21
C ASN A 15 -5.23 -36.27 29.15
N ARG A 16 -5.81 -35.77 28.04
CA ARG A 16 -6.45 -36.60 27.01
C ARG A 16 -5.64 -36.67 25.72
N HIS A 17 -5.28 -35.51 25.17
CA HIS A 17 -4.77 -35.43 23.79
C HIS A 17 -3.26 -35.60 23.72
N ARG A 18 -2.50 -35.09 24.70
CA ARG A 18 -1.05 -35.22 24.78
C ARG A 18 -0.61 -36.70 24.76
N PRO A 19 -1.16 -37.61 25.60
CA PRO A 19 -0.79 -39.03 25.54
C PRO A 19 -1.11 -39.69 24.18
N MET A 20 -2.18 -39.27 23.50
CA MET A 20 -2.52 -39.77 22.17
C MET A 20 -1.46 -39.38 21.13
N ILE A 21 -0.99 -38.12 21.17
CA ILE A 21 0.06 -37.64 20.27
C ILE A 21 1.41 -38.29 20.60
N GLU A 22 1.75 -38.43 21.88
CA GLU A 22 2.95 -39.14 22.33
C GLU A 22 2.98 -40.57 21.80
N SER A 23 1.85 -41.29 21.90
CA SER A 23 1.73 -42.65 21.38
C SER A 23 1.72 -42.73 19.86
N ALA A 24 1.12 -41.77 19.16
CA ALA A 24 1.02 -41.79 17.70
C ALA A 24 2.36 -41.52 17.02
N PHE A 25 3.16 -40.60 17.58
CA PHE A 25 4.44 -40.18 16.99
C PHE A 25 5.67 -40.78 17.66
N ASP A 26 5.50 -41.50 18.76
CA ASP A 26 6.58 -42.06 19.59
C ASP A 26 7.54 -40.95 20.03
N VAL A 27 6.96 -39.92 20.65
CA VAL A 27 7.65 -38.72 21.15
C VAL A 27 7.23 -38.43 22.58
N LYS A 28 8.06 -37.71 23.32
CA LYS A 28 7.75 -37.25 24.69
C LYS A 28 7.49 -35.75 24.68
N ILE A 29 6.30 -35.33 25.07
CA ILE A 29 5.87 -33.93 25.01
C ILE A 29 5.89 -33.34 26.43
N PRO A 30 6.64 -32.25 26.69
CA PRO A 30 6.66 -31.62 28.00
C PRO A 30 5.28 -31.05 28.38
N LEU A 31 5.02 -30.91 29.68
CA LEU A 31 3.84 -30.19 30.16
C LEU A 31 3.98 -28.71 29.80
N LEU A 32 2.90 -28.13 29.27
CA LEU A 32 2.87 -26.75 28.82
C LEU A 32 2.33 -25.88 29.95
N GLU A 33 3.15 -24.98 30.50
CA GLU A 33 2.74 -24.16 31.65
C GLU A 33 1.72 -23.08 31.26
N GLU A 34 0.69 -22.90 32.09
CA GLU A 34 -0.34 -21.87 31.87
C GLU A 34 0.26 -20.45 31.84
N ALA A 35 1.23 -20.15 32.72
CA ALA A 35 1.90 -18.86 32.76
C ALA A 35 2.71 -18.56 31.49
N ALA A 36 3.39 -19.57 30.94
CA ALA A 36 4.13 -19.45 29.69
C ALA A 36 3.18 -19.21 28.50
N PHE A 37 2.04 -19.89 28.48
CA PHE A 37 1.00 -19.67 27.47
C PHE A 37 0.42 -18.24 27.54
N LEU A 38 0.08 -17.75 28.73
CA LEU A 38 -0.43 -16.38 28.90
C LEU A 38 0.62 -15.33 28.51
N SER A 39 1.89 -15.55 28.85
CA SER A 39 2.98 -14.69 28.40
C SER A 39 3.19 -14.71 26.88
N PHE A 40 2.94 -15.85 26.22
CA PHE A 40 3.00 -15.97 24.76
C PHE A 40 1.90 -15.15 24.06
N VAL A 41 0.69 -15.09 24.64
CA VAL A 41 -0.42 -14.28 24.12
C VAL A 41 -0.20 -12.78 24.37
N GLY A 42 0.46 -12.41 25.47
CA GLY A 42 0.72 -11.01 25.84
C GLY A 42 -0.57 -10.26 26.20
N ALA A 43 -0.73 -9.03 25.70
CA ALA A 43 -1.92 -8.20 25.96
C ALA A 43 -3.16 -8.59 25.12
N GLY A 44 -3.10 -9.67 24.33
CA GLY A 44 -4.17 -10.10 23.43
C GLY A 44 -5.26 -10.96 24.11
N GLN A 45 -6.37 -11.15 23.40
CA GLN A 45 -7.43 -12.09 23.84
C GLN A 45 -7.02 -13.54 23.58
N VAL A 46 -7.04 -14.35 24.63
CA VAL A 46 -6.77 -15.80 24.58
C VAL A 46 -7.79 -16.51 23.70
N SER A 47 -7.33 -17.42 22.83
CA SER A 47 -8.19 -18.21 21.92
C SER A 47 -7.64 -19.62 21.69
N ASN A 48 -8.48 -20.53 21.17
CA ASN A 48 -8.04 -21.89 20.81
C ASN A 48 -6.96 -21.88 19.73
N LEU A 49 -6.96 -20.89 18.84
CA LEU A 49 -5.90 -20.76 17.82
C LEU A 49 -4.56 -20.38 18.47
N HIS A 50 -4.55 -19.45 19.43
CA HIS A 50 -3.35 -19.14 20.20
C HIS A 50 -2.82 -20.36 20.96
N LEU A 51 -3.72 -21.15 21.55
CA LEU A 51 -3.34 -22.40 22.23
C LEU A 51 -2.74 -23.41 21.25
N ALA A 52 -3.32 -23.54 20.05
CA ALA A 52 -2.79 -24.45 19.04
C ALA A 52 -1.43 -24.02 18.48
N GLU A 53 -1.22 -22.72 18.25
CA GLU A 53 0.09 -22.16 17.88
C GLU A 53 1.14 -22.43 18.96
N PHE A 54 0.76 -22.23 20.23
CA PHE A 54 1.64 -22.50 21.36
C PHE A 54 2.01 -23.99 21.43
N ILE A 55 1.03 -24.89 21.29
CA ILE A 55 1.26 -26.33 21.23
C ILE A 55 2.17 -26.68 20.04
N HIS A 56 1.88 -26.16 18.85
CA HIS A 56 2.67 -26.41 17.64
C HIS A 56 4.12 -25.94 17.78
N LEU A 57 4.34 -24.75 18.36
CA LEU A 57 5.67 -24.19 18.63
C LEU A 57 6.53 -25.14 19.48
N HIS A 58 5.92 -25.82 20.46
CA HIS A 58 6.60 -26.80 21.31
C HIS A 58 6.71 -28.19 20.66
N LEU A 59 5.76 -28.58 19.81
CA LEU A 59 5.78 -29.87 19.10
C LEU A 59 6.77 -29.90 17.94
N LEU A 60 6.92 -28.80 17.20
CA LEU A 60 7.71 -28.77 15.97
C LEU A 60 9.19 -29.18 16.17
N PRO A 61 9.92 -28.68 17.19
CA PRO A 61 11.29 -29.13 17.46
C PRO A 61 11.35 -30.63 17.80
N ILE A 62 10.40 -31.14 18.57
CA ILE A 62 10.32 -32.56 18.96
C ILE A 62 10.07 -33.45 17.73
N MET A 63 9.18 -33.01 16.83
CA MET A 63 8.94 -33.70 15.56
C MET A 63 10.20 -33.66 14.67
N GLN A 64 10.93 -32.54 14.62
CA GLN A 64 12.18 -32.43 13.87
C GLN A 64 13.25 -33.42 14.38
N GLU A 65 13.44 -33.51 15.69
CA GLU A 65 14.35 -34.49 16.32
C GLU A 65 13.93 -35.92 16.00
N ARG A 66 12.62 -36.23 16.10
CA ARG A 66 12.10 -37.56 15.77
C ARG A 66 12.31 -37.92 14.30
N VAL A 67 12.07 -36.99 13.38
CA VAL A 67 12.29 -37.22 11.94
C VAL A 67 13.78 -37.40 11.64
N ALA A 68 14.69 -36.76 12.36
CA ALA A 68 16.13 -36.99 12.21
C ALA A 68 16.50 -38.46 12.56
N VAL A 69 15.96 -39.01 13.64
CA VAL A 69 16.15 -40.43 14.00
C VAL A 69 15.52 -41.37 12.96
N LEU A 70 14.29 -41.07 12.53
CA LEU A 70 13.61 -41.86 11.51
C LEU A 70 14.35 -41.84 10.16
N ARG A 71 15.03 -40.74 9.84
CA ARG A 71 15.83 -40.60 8.62
C ARG A 71 17.01 -41.58 8.61
N GLU A 72 17.73 -41.73 9.72
CA GLU A 72 18.85 -42.69 9.81
C GLU A 72 18.36 -44.13 9.60
N HIS A 73 17.21 -44.47 10.20
CA HIS A 73 16.58 -45.78 10.07
C HIS A 73 16.04 -46.03 8.66
N TYR A 74 15.50 -45.00 8.01
CA TYR A 74 14.89 -45.09 6.69
C TYR A 74 15.88 -45.59 5.60
N PHE A 75 17.15 -45.20 5.68
CA PHE A 75 18.17 -45.66 4.73
C PHE A 75 18.47 -47.16 4.86
N GLN A 76 18.36 -47.72 6.06
CA GLN A 76 18.68 -49.12 6.37
C GLN A 76 17.43 -50.04 6.37
N ALA A 77 16.24 -49.45 6.33
CA ALA A 77 14.95 -50.15 6.45
C ALA A 77 14.53 -50.92 5.18
N THR A 78 13.70 -51.95 5.38
CA THR A 78 13.02 -52.70 4.31
C THR A 78 11.96 -51.84 3.60
N ALA A 79 11.48 -52.28 2.43
CA ALA A 79 10.49 -51.53 1.65
C ALA A 79 9.19 -51.24 2.41
N GLU A 80 8.72 -52.19 3.23
CA GLU A 80 7.52 -52.02 4.06
C GLU A 80 7.74 -51.02 5.19
N GLU A 81 8.88 -51.09 5.88
CA GLU A 81 9.19 -50.16 6.98
C GLU A 81 9.46 -48.75 6.46
N ARG A 82 10.06 -48.62 5.27
CA ARG A 82 10.17 -47.32 4.57
C ARG A 82 8.82 -46.69 4.30
N LEU A 83 7.82 -47.48 3.90
CA LEU A 83 6.46 -46.97 3.66
C LEU A 83 5.79 -46.52 4.96
N ARG A 84 6.00 -47.25 6.06
CA ARG A 84 5.51 -46.88 7.39
C ARG A 84 6.13 -45.57 7.87
N ILE A 85 7.45 -45.43 7.74
CA ILE A 85 8.18 -44.20 8.10
C ILE A 85 7.70 -43.00 7.25
N LYS A 86 7.48 -43.20 5.94
CA LYS A 86 6.92 -42.14 5.07
C LYS A 86 5.56 -41.65 5.57
N ARG A 87 4.63 -42.56 5.86
CA ARG A 87 3.29 -42.20 6.36
C ARG A 87 3.38 -41.45 7.69
N LEU A 88 4.24 -41.89 8.60
CA LEU A 88 4.43 -41.22 9.88
C LEU A 88 4.94 -39.77 9.71
N VAL A 89 5.89 -39.54 8.79
CA VAL A 89 6.39 -38.20 8.48
C VAL A 89 5.36 -37.35 7.73
N GLU A 90 4.52 -37.95 6.89
CA GLU A 90 3.38 -37.27 6.26
C GLU A 90 2.36 -36.81 7.29
N GLU A 91 2.03 -37.64 8.28
CA GLU A 91 1.14 -37.29 9.39
C GLU A 91 1.72 -36.19 10.28
N MET A 92 3.02 -36.25 10.61
CA MET A 92 3.72 -35.17 11.31
C MET A 92 3.75 -33.88 10.50
N ASN A 93 3.89 -33.96 9.17
CA ASN A 93 3.87 -32.79 8.28
C ASN A 93 2.49 -32.13 8.17
N ALA A 94 1.43 -32.92 8.28
CA ALA A 94 0.04 -32.46 8.24
C ALA A 94 -0.45 -31.90 9.59
N LEU A 95 0.34 -32.04 10.67
CA LEU A 95 0.01 -31.54 11.99
C LEU A 95 0.52 -30.10 12.19
N ASP A 96 -0.22 -29.13 11.69
CA ASP A 96 -0.01 -27.71 11.97
C ASP A 96 -0.96 -27.19 13.06
N SER A 97 -0.86 -25.89 13.37
CA SER A 97 -1.70 -25.22 14.37
C SER A 97 -3.20 -25.34 14.05
N GLU A 98 -3.62 -25.27 12.80
CA GLU A 98 -5.03 -25.46 12.44
C GLU A 98 -5.49 -26.91 12.60
N ALA A 99 -4.67 -27.88 12.17
CA ALA A 99 -4.95 -29.30 12.39
C ALA A 99 -5.08 -29.63 13.88
N ILE A 100 -4.29 -28.98 14.75
CA ILE A 100 -4.41 -29.11 16.20
C ILE A 100 -5.76 -28.57 16.70
N VAL A 101 -6.21 -27.41 16.20
CA VAL A 101 -7.54 -26.88 16.55
C VAL A 101 -8.62 -27.88 16.16
N GLU A 102 -8.61 -28.33 14.91
CA GLU A 102 -9.61 -29.21 14.32
C GLU A 102 -9.70 -30.56 15.01
N ARG A 103 -8.56 -31.21 15.28
CA ARG A 103 -8.51 -32.57 15.82
C ARG A 103 -8.65 -32.63 17.33
N TYR A 104 -8.14 -31.63 18.06
CA TYR A 104 -7.99 -31.73 19.51
C TYR A 104 -8.68 -30.63 20.32
N LEU A 105 -8.78 -29.40 19.80
CA LEU A 105 -9.27 -28.25 20.59
C LEU A 105 -10.71 -27.83 20.28
N ARG A 106 -11.36 -28.40 19.27
CA ARG A 106 -12.77 -28.14 18.99
C ARG A 106 -13.66 -28.57 20.16
N PRO A 107 -14.78 -27.86 20.42
CA PRO A 107 -15.75 -28.26 21.45
C PRO A 107 -16.27 -29.69 21.27
N THR A 108 -16.41 -30.17 20.03
CA THR A 108 -16.81 -31.55 19.72
C THR A 108 -15.85 -32.60 20.26
N CYS A 109 -14.56 -32.28 20.38
CA CYS A 109 -13.53 -33.17 20.94
C CYS A 109 -13.41 -33.05 22.47
N ASN A 110 -14.05 -32.04 23.06
CA ASN A 110 -14.00 -31.73 24.49
C ASN A 110 -15.41 -31.39 25.01
N PRO A 111 -16.36 -32.35 25.00
CA PRO A 111 -17.75 -32.10 25.39
C PRO A 111 -17.91 -31.66 26.85
N ASP A 112 -16.94 -31.99 27.71
CA ASP A 112 -16.92 -31.63 29.13
C ASP A 112 -16.62 -30.14 29.38
N ILE A 113 -16.14 -29.42 28.35
CA ILE A 113 -15.81 -28.01 28.44
C ILE A 113 -16.98 -27.19 27.87
N PRO A 114 -17.51 -26.21 28.62
CA PRO A 114 -18.55 -25.31 28.12
C PRO A 114 -18.10 -24.62 26.82
N ASN A 115 -18.92 -24.74 25.77
CA ASN A 115 -18.66 -24.08 24.50
C ASN A 115 -18.95 -22.58 24.63
N PRO A 116 -17.95 -21.69 24.51
CA PRO A 116 -18.17 -20.26 24.67
C PRO A 116 -19.05 -19.63 23.58
N ASN A 117 -19.34 -20.35 22.50
CA ASN A 117 -20.19 -19.89 21.40
C ASN A 117 -21.67 -20.26 21.59
N ILE A 118 -22.01 -21.04 22.62
CA ILE A 118 -23.39 -21.43 22.93
C ILE A 118 -23.75 -20.79 24.26
N PRO A 119 -24.75 -19.90 24.30
CA PRO A 119 -25.22 -19.33 25.55
C PRO A 119 -25.79 -20.42 26.46
N GLY A 120 -25.45 -20.37 27.75
CA GLY A 120 -25.94 -21.28 28.77
C GLY A 120 -26.52 -20.56 29.99
N ASP A 121 -26.93 -21.36 30.97
CA ASP A 121 -27.60 -20.87 32.19
C ASP A 121 -26.62 -20.67 33.37
N SER A 122 -25.31 -20.67 33.12
CA SER A 122 -24.30 -20.56 34.18
C SER A 122 -24.29 -19.16 34.80
N PRO A 123 -24.12 -19.03 36.13
CA PRO A 123 -23.96 -17.73 36.79
C PRO A 123 -22.68 -16.99 36.35
N ASP A 124 -21.66 -17.71 35.85
CA ASP A 124 -20.40 -17.12 35.37
C ASP A 124 -20.48 -16.59 33.92
N GLU A 125 -21.64 -16.69 33.29
CA GLU A 125 -21.82 -16.29 31.89
C GLU A 125 -22.08 -14.79 31.74
N PRO A 126 -21.35 -14.09 30.83
CA PRO A 126 -21.56 -12.68 30.60
C PRO A 126 -22.99 -12.32 30.17
N ASP A 127 -23.57 -11.28 30.77
CA ASP A 127 -24.92 -10.79 30.43
C ASP A 127 -25.11 -10.49 28.95
N LEU A 128 -24.04 -10.12 28.24
CA LEU A 128 -24.06 -9.86 26.81
C LEU A 128 -24.49 -11.08 25.96
N LEU A 129 -24.19 -12.31 26.40
CA LEU A 129 -24.57 -13.53 25.69
C LEU A 129 -26.06 -13.87 25.84
N LYS A 130 -26.73 -13.27 26.84
CA LYS A 130 -28.17 -13.47 27.12
C LYS A 130 -29.06 -12.46 26.39
N LEU A 131 -28.47 -11.49 25.70
CA LEU A 131 -29.22 -10.45 25.00
C LEU A 131 -29.81 -10.97 23.69
N THR A 132 -31.05 -10.55 23.41
CA THR A 132 -31.66 -10.79 22.09
C THR A 132 -30.97 -9.95 21.01
N PRO A 133 -30.98 -10.36 19.74
CA PRO A 133 -30.37 -9.59 18.66
C PRO A 133 -30.82 -8.12 18.62
N PRO A 134 -32.12 -7.77 18.76
CA PRO A 134 -32.54 -6.36 18.82
C PRO A 134 -31.98 -5.59 20.02
N ALA A 135 -31.83 -6.24 21.19
CA ALA A 135 -31.23 -5.61 22.36
C ALA A 135 -29.75 -5.31 22.16
N VAL A 136 -29.01 -6.22 21.51
CA VAL A 136 -27.61 -5.99 21.10
C VAL A 136 -27.53 -4.82 20.13
N MET A 137 -28.39 -4.78 19.10
CA MET A 137 -28.39 -3.69 18.12
C MET A 137 -28.71 -2.33 18.75
N ASN A 138 -29.63 -2.27 19.71
CA ASN A 138 -29.96 -1.03 20.43
C ASN A 138 -28.76 -0.52 21.24
N ARG A 139 -28.04 -1.41 21.95
CA ARG A 139 -26.81 -1.06 22.65
C ARG A 139 -25.74 -0.52 21.70
N ILE A 140 -25.55 -1.14 20.54
CA ILE A 140 -24.58 -0.66 19.53
C ILE A 140 -24.97 0.72 19.00
N ARG A 141 -26.26 0.97 18.79
CA ARG A 141 -26.77 2.26 18.33
C ARG A 141 -26.49 3.38 19.33
N GLU A 142 -26.55 3.11 20.63
CA GLU A 142 -26.24 4.09 21.68
C GLU A 142 -24.76 4.48 21.70
N LEU A 143 -23.86 3.58 21.27
CA LEU A 143 -22.42 3.84 21.25
C LEU A 143 -21.97 4.76 20.10
N HIS A 144 -22.59 4.65 18.92
CA HIS A 144 -22.14 5.43 17.76
C HIS A 144 -23.27 5.71 16.75
N PRO A 145 -23.55 6.99 16.41
CA PRO A 145 -24.68 7.36 15.56
C PRO A 145 -24.57 6.91 14.09
N SER A 146 -23.36 6.63 13.60
CA SER A 146 -23.12 6.15 12.23
C SER A 146 -22.66 4.68 12.20
N TYR A 147 -23.41 3.79 12.85
CA TYR A 147 -23.11 2.35 12.85
C TYR A 147 -23.48 1.69 11.51
N ARG A 148 -22.75 0.64 11.14
CA ARG A 148 -23.04 -0.22 9.98
C ARG A 148 -22.94 -1.67 10.39
N ILE A 149 -24.07 -2.25 10.78
CA ILE A 149 -24.13 -3.67 11.16
C ILE A 149 -24.20 -4.53 9.90
N THR A 150 -23.37 -5.56 9.88
CA THR A 150 -23.34 -6.60 8.84
C THR A 150 -23.78 -7.91 9.46
N LEU A 151 -24.79 -8.55 8.88
CA LEU A 151 -25.19 -9.91 9.24
C LEU A 151 -24.30 -10.89 8.47
N ASN A 152 -23.54 -11.71 9.22
CA ASN A 152 -22.85 -12.88 8.67
C ASN A 152 -23.85 -14.05 8.65
N PRO A 153 -24.17 -14.62 7.47
CA PRO A 153 -25.10 -15.74 7.32
C PRO A 153 -24.51 -17.10 7.73
N GLY A 154 -23.21 -17.19 8.04
CA GLY A 154 -22.51 -18.44 8.28
C GLY A 154 -23.15 -19.26 9.40
N GLY A 155 -23.59 -20.47 9.08
CA GLY A 155 -24.26 -21.37 10.02
C GLY A 155 -25.73 -21.04 10.31
N LEU A 156 -26.33 -20.06 9.63
CA LEU A 156 -27.74 -19.70 9.74
C LEU A 156 -28.56 -20.31 8.59
N THR A 157 -29.79 -20.70 8.89
CA THR A 157 -30.76 -21.09 7.86
C THR A 157 -31.42 -19.87 7.22
N ASN A 158 -32.09 -20.07 6.08
CA ASN A 158 -32.83 -18.99 5.43
C ASN A 158 -33.96 -18.43 6.31
N ALA A 159 -34.53 -19.27 7.18
CA ALA A 159 -35.52 -18.87 8.18
C ALA A 159 -34.89 -17.94 9.23
N ASP A 160 -33.73 -18.30 9.77
CA ASP A 160 -33.03 -17.48 10.78
C ASP A 160 -32.65 -16.10 10.24
N ILE A 161 -32.14 -16.05 9.01
CA ILE A 161 -31.77 -14.79 8.34
C ILE A 161 -32.99 -13.88 8.19
N LEU A 162 -34.13 -14.42 7.73
CA LEU A 162 -35.35 -13.65 7.57
C LEU A 162 -35.88 -13.12 8.91
N GLU A 163 -35.84 -13.93 9.96
CA GLU A 163 -36.24 -13.51 11.31
C GLU A 163 -35.36 -12.39 11.84
N LEU A 164 -34.03 -12.52 11.73
CA LEU A 164 -33.09 -11.49 12.18
C LEU A 164 -33.29 -10.16 11.45
N ILE A 165 -33.50 -10.21 10.12
CA ILE A 165 -33.77 -9.03 9.28
C ILE A 165 -35.07 -8.33 9.72
N TYR A 166 -36.10 -9.11 10.07
CA TYR A 166 -37.40 -8.59 10.51
C TYR A 166 -37.34 -8.03 11.94
N ASP A 167 -36.83 -8.81 12.90
CA ASP A 167 -36.76 -8.45 14.32
C ASP A 167 -35.90 -7.22 14.57
N CYS A 168 -34.81 -7.07 13.79
CA CYS A 168 -33.92 -5.93 13.90
C CYS A 168 -34.44 -4.67 13.20
N ARG A 169 -35.62 -4.71 12.54
CA ARG A 169 -36.34 -3.54 12.00
C ARG A 169 -35.47 -2.53 11.23
N GLY A 170 -34.57 -3.02 10.37
CA GLY A 170 -33.68 -2.17 9.56
C GLY A 170 -32.36 -1.78 10.22
N MET A 171 -32.09 -2.20 11.46
CA MET A 171 -30.78 -1.99 12.12
C MET A 171 -29.66 -2.79 11.45
N ILE A 172 -29.97 -3.93 10.82
CA ILE A 172 -29.03 -4.69 9.99
C ILE A 172 -28.94 -4.01 8.63
N THR A 173 -27.83 -3.32 8.37
CA THR A 173 -27.67 -2.50 7.16
C THR A 173 -27.00 -3.25 6.00
N HIS A 174 -26.24 -4.30 6.31
CA HIS A 174 -25.49 -5.07 5.32
C HIS A 174 -25.67 -6.57 5.56
N LEU A 175 -25.57 -7.33 4.49
CA LEU A 175 -25.49 -8.78 4.47
C LEU A 175 -24.14 -9.18 3.88
N GLU A 176 -23.39 -10.06 4.56
CA GLU A 176 -22.13 -10.60 4.03
C GLU A 176 -22.43 -11.70 3.01
N VAL A 177 -22.46 -11.35 1.72
CA VAL A 177 -22.85 -12.25 0.62
C VAL A 177 -21.80 -13.31 0.29
N PHE A 178 -20.55 -13.06 0.67
CA PHE A 178 -19.43 -13.98 0.44
C PHE A 178 -18.32 -13.70 1.44
N ASN A 179 -17.76 -14.77 2.00
CA ASN A 179 -16.57 -14.72 2.85
C ASN A 179 -15.54 -15.71 2.29
N LEU A 180 -14.33 -15.22 2.00
CA LEU A 180 -13.27 -16.04 1.39
C LEU A 180 -12.82 -17.20 2.29
N LYS A 181 -12.80 -17.00 3.60
CA LYS A 181 -12.39 -18.01 4.57
C LYS A 181 -13.41 -19.15 4.66
N ASP A 182 -14.69 -18.80 4.75
CA ASP A 182 -15.75 -19.81 4.81
C ASP A 182 -15.84 -20.58 3.49
N TYR A 183 -15.62 -19.91 2.35
CA TYR A 183 -15.52 -20.55 1.04
C TYR A 183 -14.37 -21.56 0.96
N ALA A 184 -13.17 -21.17 1.38
CA ALA A 184 -12.01 -22.06 1.42
C ALA A 184 -12.21 -23.24 2.39
N SER A 185 -12.96 -23.03 3.48
CA SER A 185 -13.25 -24.06 4.49
C SER A 185 -14.41 -24.99 4.10
N GLY A 186 -14.99 -24.83 2.90
CA GLY A 186 -16.12 -25.63 2.43
C GLY A 186 -17.43 -25.43 3.23
N LYS A 187 -17.54 -24.33 3.99
CA LYS A 187 -18.77 -24.03 4.73
C LYS A 187 -19.84 -23.51 3.77
N SER A 188 -21.10 -23.88 4.04
CA SER A 188 -22.26 -23.40 3.29
C SER A 188 -22.38 -21.88 3.43
N TRP A 189 -22.40 -21.18 2.28
CA TRP A 189 -22.56 -19.73 2.22
C TRP A 189 -24.03 -19.32 1.96
N ILE A 190 -24.28 -18.04 1.64
CA ILE A 190 -25.60 -17.53 1.26
C ILE A 190 -26.19 -18.25 0.06
N THR A 191 -27.35 -18.86 0.25
CA THR A 191 -28.06 -19.50 -0.86
C THR A 191 -28.57 -18.43 -1.85
N PRO A 192 -28.71 -18.74 -3.15
CA PRO A 192 -29.25 -17.81 -4.14
C PRO A 192 -30.58 -17.15 -3.70
N GLU A 193 -31.38 -17.86 -2.92
CA GLU A 193 -32.66 -17.42 -2.33
C GLU A 193 -32.50 -16.21 -1.40
N ILE A 194 -31.41 -16.10 -0.64
CA ILE A 194 -31.16 -14.95 0.23
C ILE A 194 -30.72 -13.72 -0.57
N ASN A 195 -29.98 -13.91 -1.65
CA ASN A 195 -29.70 -12.82 -2.58
C ASN A 195 -30.99 -12.34 -3.28
N GLU A 196 -31.89 -13.25 -3.68
CA GLU A 196 -33.22 -12.89 -4.17
C GLU A 196 -34.04 -12.16 -3.10
N LEU A 197 -33.99 -12.59 -1.84
CA LEU A 197 -34.66 -11.93 -0.73
C LEU A 197 -34.17 -10.49 -0.56
N GLN A 198 -32.85 -10.28 -0.59
CA GLN A 198 -32.24 -8.96 -0.51
C GLN A 198 -32.69 -8.05 -1.67
N LEU A 199 -32.68 -8.56 -2.90
CA LEU A 199 -33.13 -7.80 -4.07
C LEU A 199 -34.62 -7.46 -4.00
N ALA A 200 -35.47 -8.45 -3.67
CA ALA A 200 -36.91 -8.26 -3.54
C ALA A 200 -37.26 -7.25 -2.44
N LEU A 201 -36.50 -7.24 -1.34
CA LEU A 201 -36.65 -6.29 -0.24
C LEU A 201 -36.25 -4.87 -0.67
N ASN A 202 -35.11 -4.73 -1.34
CA ASN A 202 -34.60 -3.44 -1.81
C ASN A 202 -35.44 -2.80 -2.92
N GLU A 203 -35.98 -3.62 -3.84
CA GLU A 203 -36.92 -3.16 -4.88
C GLU A 203 -38.34 -2.94 -4.33
N GLY A 204 -38.62 -3.44 -3.12
CA GLY A 204 -39.93 -3.40 -2.51
C GLY A 204 -40.97 -4.25 -3.26
N ASN A 205 -40.53 -5.34 -3.90
CA ASN A 205 -41.36 -6.26 -4.68
C ASN A 205 -42.10 -7.25 -3.77
N VAL A 206 -43.35 -6.90 -3.43
CA VAL A 206 -44.20 -7.66 -2.50
C VAL A 206 -44.49 -9.08 -3.00
N ILE A 207 -44.64 -9.28 -4.32
CA ILE A 207 -44.95 -10.59 -4.91
C ILE A 207 -43.75 -11.53 -4.75
N ALA A 208 -42.54 -11.03 -5.06
CA ALA A 208 -41.31 -11.79 -4.88
C ALA A 208 -41.07 -12.12 -3.40
N LEU A 209 -41.25 -11.16 -2.49
CA LEU A 209 -41.15 -11.40 -1.05
C LEU A 209 -42.13 -12.48 -0.56
N LYS A 210 -43.41 -12.40 -0.94
CA LYS A 210 -44.41 -13.41 -0.57
C LYS A 210 -44.01 -14.80 -1.05
N ARG A 211 -43.55 -14.93 -2.30
CA ARG A 211 -43.10 -16.21 -2.88
C ARG A 211 -41.92 -16.78 -2.11
N LEU A 212 -40.91 -15.97 -1.80
CA LEU A 212 -39.71 -16.40 -1.08
C LEU A 212 -40.04 -16.82 0.36
N ILE A 213 -40.85 -16.04 1.08
CA ILE A 213 -41.25 -16.37 2.46
C ILE A 213 -42.04 -17.69 2.49
N LEU A 214 -42.96 -17.91 1.54
CA LEU A 214 -43.69 -19.18 1.43
C LEU A 214 -42.75 -20.35 1.13
N GLY A 215 -41.73 -20.15 0.28
CA GLY A 215 -40.70 -21.16 0.02
C GLY A 215 -39.91 -21.53 1.28
N ILE A 216 -39.49 -20.53 2.06
CA ILE A 216 -38.78 -20.73 3.34
C ILE A 216 -39.67 -21.48 4.34
N ILE A 217 -40.96 -21.13 4.45
CA ILE A 217 -41.92 -21.84 5.30
C ILE A 217 -42.03 -23.31 4.86
N GLY A 218 -42.17 -23.57 3.57
CA GLY A 218 -42.28 -24.93 3.03
C GLY A 218 -41.04 -25.78 3.31
N GLN A 219 -39.84 -25.20 3.18
CA GLN A 219 -38.58 -25.85 3.53
C GLN A 219 -38.53 -26.21 5.03
N GLN A 220 -38.96 -25.29 5.89
CA GLN A 220 -38.96 -25.51 7.34
C GLN A 220 -40.02 -26.52 7.78
N GLU A 221 -41.16 -26.58 7.10
CA GLU A 221 -42.18 -27.60 7.33
C GLU A 221 -41.74 -29.02 6.91
N ALA A 222 -40.85 -29.11 5.90
CA ALA A 222 -40.30 -30.36 5.40
C ALA A 222 -39.02 -30.83 6.12
N SER A 223 -38.41 -29.99 6.95
CA SER A 223 -37.20 -30.32 7.70
C SER A 223 -37.46 -31.33 8.81
N ALA A 224 -36.47 -32.20 9.09
CA ALA A 224 -36.51 -33.14 10.21
C ALA A 224 -36.47 -32.42 11.58
N ASP A 225 -35.76 -31.29 11.65
CA ASP A 225 -35.62 -30.45 12.85
C ASP A 225 -36.68 -29.34 12.88
N ARG A 226 -37.95 -29.73 12.71
CA ARG A 226 -39.07 -28.79 12.61
C ARG A 226 -39.28 -28.04 13.93
N LEU A 227 -39.22 -26.71 13.88
CA LEU A 227 -39.55 -25.82 14.99
C LEU A 227 -40.91 -25.14 14.76
N PRO A 228 -42.00 -25.55 15.45
CA PRO A 228 -43.35 -25.00 15.23
C PRO A 228 -43.45 -23.49 15.51
N GLU A 229 -42.72 -23.01 16.52
CA GLU A 229 -42.69 -21.58 16.89
C GLU A 229 -42.07 -20.72 15.79
N GLN A 230 -41.00 -21.20 15.17
CA GLN A 230 -40.35 -20.54 14.04
C GLN A 230 -41.30 -20.42 12.84
N ILE A 231 -42.01 -21.51 12.52
CA ILE A 231 -43.02 -21.51 11.44
C ILE A 231 -44.14 -20.50 11.73
N GLN A 232 -44.60 -20.42 12.98
CA GLN A 232 -45.61 -19.44 13.38
C GLN A 232 -45.10 -18.01 13.22
N LYS A 233 -43.85 -17.73 13.60
CA LYS A 233 -43.20 -16.44 13.42
C LYS A 233 -43.04 -16.07 11.94
N LEU A 234 -42.58 -16.99 11.11
CA LEU A 234 -42.50 -16.80 9.65
C LEU A 234 -43.88 -16.51 9.02
N ARG A 235 -44.94 -17.18 9.47
CA ARG A 235 -46.33 -16.86 9.05
C ARG A 235 -46.77 -15.48 9.54
N GLY A 236 -46.28 -15.03 10.69
CA GLY A 236 -46.43 -13.65 11.16
C GLY A 236 -45.77 -12.64 10.21
N ILE A 237 -44.50 -12.89 9.83
CA ILE A 237 -43.75 -12.07 8.87
C ILE A 237 -44.46 -12.04 7.51
N LEU A 238 -45.01 -13.18 7.05
CA LEU A 238 -45.79 -13.28 5.82
C LEU A 238 -47.03 -12.37 5.82
N ARG A 239 -47.68 -12.20 6.99
CA ARG A 239 -48.83 -11.29 7.15
C ARG A 239 -48.39 -9.83 7.20
N ASP A 240 -47.18 -9.55 7.68
CA ASP A 240 -46.59 -8.21 7.81
C ASP A 240 -45.46 -7.91 6.79
N ILE A 241 -45.65 -8.32 5.53
CA ILE A 241 -44.75 -7.89 4.44
C ILE A 241 -44.67 -6.35 4.33
N PRO A 242 -45.77 -5.57 4.51
CA PRO A 242 -45.68 -4.11 4.50
C PRO A 242 -44.73 -3.55 5.56
N GLY A 243 -44.75 -4.09 6.79
CA GLY A 243 -43.82 -3.73 7.85
C GLY A 243 -42.37 -4.05 7.48
N LEU A 244 -42.10 -5.28 7.03
CA LEU A 244 -40.78 -5.70 6.57
C LEU A 244 -40.22 -4.78 5.47
N LYS A 245 -41.05 -4.43 4.48
CA LYS A 245 -40.69 -3.49 3.41
C LYS A 245 -40.39 -2.08 3.93
N SER A 246 -41.17 -1.61 4.90
CA SER A 246 -41.04 -0.26 5.44
C SER A 246 -39.68 -0.03 6.11
N TYR A 247 -39.13 -1.05 6.76
CA TYR A 247 -37.84 -0.99 7.46
C TYR A 247 -36.65 -0.68 6.53
N TYR A 248 -36.72 -1.09 5.25
CA TYR A 248 -35.62 -0.96 4.29
C TYR A 248 -35.90 0.03 3.15
N LYS A 249 -37.02 0.78 3.22
CA LYS A 249 -37.44 1.73 2.17
C LYS A 249 -36.46 2.89 1.98
N GLN A 250 -35.92 3.43 3.08
CA GLN A 250 -34.98 4.56 3.04
C GLN A 250 -33.51 4.11 3.00
N ALA A 251 -33.20 3.04 3.73
CA ALA A 251 -31.88 2.45 3.82
C ALA A 251 -31.93 1.00 3.30
N PRO A 252 -31.46 0.75 2.08
CA PRO A 252 -31.51 -0.58 1.48
C PRO A 252 -30.53 -1.53 2.18
N LEU A 253 -30.87 -2.82 2.23
CA LEU A 253 -29.98 -3.87 2.72
C LEU A 253 -28.84 -4.09 1.71
N ARG A 254 -27.61 -3.67 2.04
CA ARG A 254 -26.46 -3.71 1.12
C ARG A 254 -25.67 -5.02 1.21
N ALA A 255 -24.88 -5.35 0.18
CA ALA A 255 -24.02 -6.53 0.17
C ALA A 255 -22.57 -6.18 0.58
N ARG A 256 -21.94 -7.04 1.39
CA ARG A 256 -20.50 -7.02 1.71
C ARG A 256 -19.83 -8.31 1.29
N ILE A 257 -18.56 -8.20 0.94
CA ILE A 257 -17.69 -9.34 0.65
C ILE A 257 -16.53 -9.27 1.65
N GLY A 258 -16.35 -10.34 2.41
CA GLY A 258 -15.28 -10.50 3.40
C GLY A 258 -14.13 -11.32 2.83
N SER A 259 -12.90 -10.99 3.26
CA SER A 259 -11.73 -11.86 3.03
C SER A 259 -11.09 -12.36 4.33
N ASP A 260 -11.61 -11.92 5.49
CA ASP A 260 -11.07 -12.08 6.85
C ASP A 260 -9.57 -11.81 7.00
N SER A 261 -9.15 -11.43 8.20
CA SER A 261 -7.72 -11.42 8.48
C SER A 261 -7.26 -12.85 8.67
N THR A 262 -6.54 -13.39 7.70
CA THR A 262 -5.93 -14.72 7.76
C THR A 262 -4.57 -14.69 8.46
N GLY A 263 -4.26 -13.62 9.19
CA GLY A 263 -2.91 -13.23 9.61
C GLY A 263 -2.06 -14.30 10.30
N ARG A 264 -2.67 -15.36 10.84
CA ARG A 264 -1.97 -16.52 11.41
C ARG A 264 -2.40 -17.90 10.88
N SER A 265 -3.39 -17.93 10.00
CA SER A 265 -3.86 -19.15 9.35
C SER A 265 -2.90 -19.55 8.22
N HIS A 266 -2.59 -20.84 8.13
CA HIS A 266 -1.68 -21.41 7.14
C HIS A 266 -2.41 -22.00 5.93
N HIS A 267 -3.71 -22.26 6.04
CA HIS A 267 -4.54 -22.85 4.97
C HIS A 267 -5.37 -21.84 4.16
N LEU A 268 -5.52 -20.61 4.66
CA LEU A 268 -6.40 -19.63 4.04
C LEU A 268 -5.66 -18.71 3.06
N GLN A 269 -6.33 -18.41 1.95
CA GLN A 269 -5.86 -17.40 0.98
C GLN A 269 -5.66 -16.06 1.71
N GLY A 270 -4.55 -15.37 1.42
CA GLY A 270 -4.28 -14.06 2.03
C GLY A 270 -5.33 -13.00 1.67
N MET A 271 -5.31 -11.89 2.41
CA MET A 271 -6.25 -10.78 2.24
C MET A 271 -6.20 -10.14 0.85
N GLY A 272 -7.36 -9.68 0.37
CA GLY A 272 -7.47 -8.79 -0.78
C GLY A 272 -8.26 -9.35 -1.96
N LEU A 273 -9.14 -8.51 -2.50
CA LEU A 273 -9.99 -8.82 -3.64
C LEU A 273 -9.88 -7.71 -4.68
N ALA A 274 -9.86 -8.09 -5.96
CA ALA A 274 -9.86 -7.15 -7.07
C ALA A 274 -10.96 -7.49 -8.07
N ILE A 275 -11.67 -6.46 -8.54
CA ILE A 275 -12.63 -6.58 -9.63
C ILE A 275 -11.83 -6.64 -10.94
N MET A 276 -12.02 -7.68 -11.75
CA MET A 276 -11.23 -7.93 -12.96
C MET A 276 -11.21 -6.74 -13.92
N GLU A 277 -12.34 -6.07 -14.11
CA GLU A 277 -12.47 -4.91 -14.99
C GLU A 277 -11.63 -3.71 -14.54
N THR A 278 -11.29 -3.64 -13.25
CA THR A 278 -10.46 -2.56 -12.68
C THR A 278 -8.96 -2.81 -12.83
N LEU A 279 -8.56 -4.05 -13.17
CA LEU A 279 -7.16 -4.43 -13.32
C LEU A 279 -6.61 -4.09 -14.71
N PRO A 280 -5.29 -3.81 -14.84
CA PRO A 280 -4.65 -3.66 -16.15
C PRO A 280 -4.78 -4.93 -17.01
N GLN A 281 -4.82 -4.78 -18.34
CA GLN A 281 -4.97 -5.92 -19.27
C GLN A 281 -3.93 -7.03 -19.07
N ARG A 282 -2.70 -6.69 -18.64
CA ARG A 282 -1.67 -7.69 -18.32
C ARG A 282 -2.07 -8.57 -17.14
N ALA A 283 -2.55 -7.96 -16.05
CA ALA A 283 -3.02 -8.68 -14.87
C ALA A 283 -4.29 -9.49 -15.16
N GLN A 284 -5.21 -8.95 -15.98
CA GLN A 284 -6.39 -9.71 -16.41
C GLN A 284 -6.01 -10.97 -17.19
N LYS A 285 -5.02 -10.88 -18.07
CA LYS A 285 -4.50 -12.03 -18.83
C LYS A 285 -3.83 -13.02 -17.89
N GLU A 286 -3.01 -12.56 -16.96
CA GLU A 286 -2.32 -13.40 -15.98
C GLU A 286 -3.33 -14.21 -15.14
N VAL A 287 -4.37 -13.57 -14.61
CA VAL A 287 -5.45 -14.26 -13.88
C VAL A 287 -6.18 -15.29 -14.75
N ARG A 288 -6.44 -14.99 -16.04
CA ARG A 288 -7.13 -15.91 -16.96
C ARG A 288 -6.25 -17.07 -17.46
N HIS A 289 -4.94 -16.88 -17.53
CA HIS A 289 -3.98 -17.86 -18.07
C HIS A 289 -3.26 -18.67 -16.99
N SER A 290 -3.38 -18.30 -15.72
CA SER A 290 -2.66 -18.99 -14.64
C SER A 290 -3.23 -20.38 -14.42
N SER A 291 -2.45 -21.40 -14.75
CA SER A 291 -2.49 -22.74 -14.15
C SER A 291 -1.90 -22.75 -12.73
N VAL A 292 -1.63 -21.57 -12.18
CA VAL A 292 -0.92 -21.31 -10.92
C VAL A 292 -1.96 -20.89 -9.88
N PRO A 293 -1.82 -21.28 -8.60
CA PRO A 293 -2.73 -20.92 -7.49
C PRO A 293 -2.92 -19.41 -7.16
N TYR A 294 -2.56 -18.48 -8.03
CA TYR A 294 -2.77 -17.04 -7.83
C TYR A 294 -3.98 -16.58 -8.66
N GLY A 295 -4.89 -15.82 -8.04
CA GLY A 295 -5.97 -15.15 -8.77
C GLY A 295 -7.18 -16.03 -9.08
N GLU A 296 -7.56 -16.93 -8.17
CA GLU A 296 -8.80 -17.68 -8.33
C GLU A 296 -9.99 -16.69 -8.44
N LEU A 297 -10.85 -16.94 -9.43
CA LEU A 297 -12.08 -16.17 -9.59
C LEU A 297 -13.12 -16.70 -8.61
N ILE A 298 -13.37 -15.93 -7.56
CA ILE A 298 -14.44 -16.28 -6.61
C ILE A 298 -15.79 -16.24 -7.33
N PRO A 299 -16.80 -17.03 -6.91
CA PRO A 299 -18.12 -17.10 -7.55
C PRO A 299 -19.00 -15.88 -7.25
N VAL A 300 -18.43 -14.67 -7.31
CA VAL A 300 -19.12 -13.40 -7.07
C VAL A 300 -18.91 -12.49 -8.28
N VAL A 301 -20.01 -11.90 -8.76
CA VAL A 301 -19.98 -10.87 -9.79
C VAL A 301 -20.31 -9.52 -9.18
N THR A 302 -19.56 -8.48 -9.54
CA THR A 302 -19.86 -7.08 -9.19
C THR A 302 -19.57 -6.18 -10.39
N ARG A 303 -20.50 -5.28 -10.72
CA ARG A 303 -20.32 -4.33 -11.83
C ARG A 303 -19.65 -3.05 -11.35
N ALA A 304 -18.56 -2.66 -12.02
CA ALA A 304 -17.88 -1.39 -11.83
C ALA A 304 -17.73 -0.66 -13.17
N TYR A 305 -17.96 0.65 -13.16
CA TYR A 305 -17.83 1.50 -14.34
C TYR A 305 -16.70 2.50 -14.15
N LEU A 306 -15.91 2.73 -15.20
CA LEU A 306 -14.92 3.80 -15.23
C LEU A 306 -15.67 5.13 -15.43
N ARG A 307 -15.65 5.98 -14.40
CA ARG A 307 -16.15 7.34 -14.45
C ARG A 307 -15.01 8.30 -14.72
N GLU A 308 -15.05 8.94 -15.89
CA GLU A 308 -14.15 10.02 -16.23
C GLU A 308 -14.82 11.35 -15.95
N THR A 309 -14.28 12.10 -14.99
CA THR A 309 -14.75 13.46 -14.67
C THR A 309 -13.73 14.48 -15.17
N TYR A 310 -14.18 15.41 -15.98
CA TYR A 310 -13.35 16.47 -16.52
C TYR A 310 -13.62 17.78 -15.78
N ILE A 311 -12.66 18.20 -14.96
CA ILE A 311 -12.80 19.38 -14.09
C ILE A 311 -12.05 20.56 -14.73
N PRO A 312 -12.70 21.70 -15.03
CA PRO A 312 -12.01 22.88 -15.56
C PRO A 312 -10.86 23.34 -14.64
N ARG A 313 -9.67 23.59 -15.21
CA ARG A 313 -8.57 24.20 -14.44
C ARG A 313 -8.82 25.71 -14.35
N HIS A 314 -8.76 26.22 -13.12
CA HIS A 314 -8.68 27.65 -12.87
C HIS A 314 -7.22 27.98 -12.51
N SER A 315 -6.59 28.79 -13.35
CA SER A 315 -5.31 29.43 -13.05
C SER A 315 -5.55 30.67 -12.19
N GLY A 316 -4.56 31.06 -11.37
CA GLY A 316 -4.59 32.34 -10.65
C GLY A 316 -4.53 33.57 -11.57
N SER A 317 -4.26 33.38 -12.86
CA SER A 317 -4.18 34.45 -13.86
C SER A 317 -5.40 34.50 -14.79
N THR A 318 -6.02 35.66 -14.88
CA THR A 318 -7.25 35.93 -15.66
C THR A 318 -7.06 35.68 -17.16
N GLN A 319 -5.87 36.00 -17.71
CA GLN A 319 -5.54 35.82 -19.12
C GLN A 319 -5.46 34.34 -19.52
N LEU A 320 -4.82 33.50 -18.70
CA LEU A 320 -4.77 32.05 -18.94
C LEU A 320 -6.16 31.40 -18.85
N ASN A 321 -7.02 31.89 -17.96
CA ASN A 321 -8.41 31.43 -17.87
C ASN A 321 -9.24 31.84 -19.09
N ALA A 322 -8.97 33.00 -19.70
CA ALA A 322 -9.56 33.40 -20.97
C ALA A 322 -9.06 32.52 -22.12
N LEU A 323 -7.75 32.23 -22.18
CA LEU A 323 -7.15 31.33 -23.17
C LEU A 323 -7.74 29.92 -23.08
N TYR A 324 -7.90 29.36 -21.86
CA TYR A 324 -8.55 28.07 -21.67
C TYR A 324 -10.03 28.08 -22.07
N ARG A 325 -10.74 29.21 -21.94
CA ARG A 325 -12.13 29.32 -22.41
C ARG A 325 -12.20 29.34 -23.94
N LEU A 326 -11.31 30.11 -24.58
CA LEU A 326 -11.23 30.25 -26.03
C LEU A 326 -10.76 28.94 -26.71
N ALA A 327 -9.79 28.25 -26.10
CA ALA A 327 -9.38 26.92 -26.54
C ALA A 327 -10.53 25.89 -26.42
N ARG A 328 -11.40 26.01 -25.41
CA ARG A 328 -12.56 25.11 -25.24
C ARG A 328 -13.68 25.35 -26.26
N SER A 329 -13.78 26.55 -26.83
CA SER A 329 -14.75 26.85 -27.89
C SER A 329 -14.34 26.33 -29.27
N LEU A 330 -13.10 25.85 -29.44
CA LEU A 330 -12.64 25.25 -30.69
C LEU A 330 -13.12 23.79 -30.80
N PRO A 331 -13.61 23.35 -31.98
CA PRO A 331 -14.00 21.96 -32.21
C PRO A 331 -12.84 21.00 -31.89
N GLY A 332 -13.09 19.95 -31.11
CA GLY A 332 -12.08 18.96 -30.72
C GLY A 332 -11.12 19.37 -29.59
N MET A 333 -11.08 20.65 -29.19
CA MET A 333 -10.22 21.16 -28.09
C MET A 333 -10.97 21.39 -26.77
N HIS A 334 -12.21 20.93 -26.66
CA HIS A 334 -13.05 21.04 -25.47
C HIS A 334 -12.43 20.44 -24.19
N LEU A 335 -11.50 19.49 -24.32
CA LEU A 335 -10.76 18.86 -23.20
C LEU A 335 -9.54 19.68 -22.75
N PHE A 336 -9.17 20.72 -23.50
CA PHE A 336 -7.97 21.51 -23.21
C PHE A 336 -8.18 22.38 -21.97
N GLY A 337 -7.18 22.40 -21.08
CA GLY A 337 -7.29 23.09 -19.80
C GLY A 337 -8.22 22.40 -18.79
N GLN A 338 -8.63 21.15 -19.02
CA GLN A 338 -9.35 20.35 -18.04
C GLN A 338 -8.41 19.40 -17.30
N ARG A 339 -8.71 19.11 -16.03
CA ARG A 339 -8.10 18.06 -15.24
C ARG A 339 -8.99 16.82 -15.34
N ARG A 340 -8.51 15.79 -16.03
CA ARG A 340 -9.14 14.47 -16.05
C ARG A 340 -8.94 13.80 -14.69
N ARG A 341 -10.04 13.34 -14.09
CA ARG A 341 -10.08 12.51 -12.90
C ARG A 341 -10.76 11.20 -13.30
N GLU A 342 -10.05 10.10 -13.14
CA GLU A 342 -10.56 8.76 -13.36
C GLU A 342 -10.91 8.15 -12.01
N GLU A 343 -12.09 7.53 -11.92
CA GLU A 343 -12.54 6.82 -10.73
C GLU A 343 -13.36 5.61 -11.15
N TRP A 344 -13.15 4.47 -10.48
CA TRP A 344 -14.00 3.29 -10.64
C TRP A 344 -15.16 3.37 -9.67
N VAL A 345 -16.39 3.36 -10.20
CA VAL A 345 -17.61 3.44 -9.40
C VAL A 345 -18.36 2.11 -9.48
N LYS A 346 -18.55 1.47 -8.32
CA LYS A 346 -19.37 0.26 -8.19
C LYS A 346 -20.85 0.61 -8.43
N GLN A 347 -21.54 -0.19 -9.22
CA GLN A 347 -23.00 -0.07 -9.39
C GLN A 347 -23.72 -0.59 -8.14
N ASN A 348 -24.69 0.17 -7.64
CA ASN A 348 -25.54 -0.24 -6.53
C ASN A 348 -26.29 -1.54 -6.88
N TYR A 349 -26.42 -2.45 -5.91
CA TYR A 349 -27.14 -3.73 -6.03
C TYR A 349 -26.67 -4.66 -7.16
N SER A 350 -25.40 -4.52 -7.59
CA SER A 350 -24.84 -5.34 -8.67
C SER A 350 -24.01 -6.53 -8.19
N THR A 351 -23.98 -6.79 -6.88
CA THR A 351 -23.22 -7.90 -6.30
C THR A 351 -24.13 -9.11 -6.14
N PHE A 352 -23.83 -10.19 -6.84
CA PHE A 352 -24.57 -11.45 -6.74
C PHE A 352 -23.64 -12.64 -6.97
N LEU A 353 -24.06 -13.81 -6.48
CA LEU A 353 -23.34 -15.07 -6.66
C LEU A 353 -23.56 -15.61 -8.07
N LYS A 354 -22.47 -15.88 -8.78
CA LYS A 354 -22.48 -16.51 -10.10
C LYS A 354 -21.10 -17.13 -10.38
N ALA A 355 -21.07 -18.37 -10.84
CA ALA A 355 -19.86 -19.04 -11.29
C ALA A 355 -19.81 -19.09 -12.84
N PRO A 356 -18.70 -18.69 -13.50
CA PRO A 356 -17.54 -18.01 -12.92
C PRO A 356 -17.85 -16.55 -12.56
N GLY A 357 -17.21 -16.04 -11.50
CA GLY A 357 -17.33 -14.64 -11.08
C GLY A 357 -16.33 -13.72 -11.79
N ASN A 358 -16.33 -12.43 -11.41
CA ASN A 358 -15.41 -11.42 -11.96
C ASN A 358 -14.51 -10.77 -10.88
N ILE A 359 -14.44 -11.38 -9.71
CA ILE A 359 -13.58 -10.92 -8.61
C ILE A 359 -12.44 -11.92 -8.46
N ALA A 360 -11.21 -11.44 -8.55
CA ALA A 360 -9.99 -12.21 -8.38
C ALA A 360 -9.44 -12.04 -6.96
N THR A 361 -8.91 -13.11 -6.38
CA THR A 361 -8.17 -13.06 -5.12
C THR A 361 -6.76 -12.51 -5.35
N LEU A 362 -6.32 -11.58 -4.51
CA LEU A 362 -5.01 -10.93 -4.66
C LEU A 362 -3.86 -11.72 -4.01
N SER A 363 -4.20 -12.79 -3.30
CA SER A 363 -3.23 -13.62 -2.61
C SER A 363 -3.06 -14.97 -3.29
N ALA A 364 -1.85 -15.52 -3.21
CA ALA A 364 -1.58 -16.90 -3.55
C ALA A 364 -2.42 -17.82 -2.67
N VAL A 365 -2.97 -18.91 -3.23
CA VAL A 365 -2.99 -20.16 -2.45
C VAL A 365 -1.52 -20.52 -2.28
N ARG A 366 -1.00 -20.31 -1.07
CA ARG A 366 0.33 -20.84 -0.75
C ARG A 366 0.15 -22.36 -0.74
N GLU A 367 0.94 -23.09 -1.54
CA GLU A 367 1.02 -24.54 -1.39
C GLU A 367 1.10 -24.87 0.10
N GLU A 368 0.26 -25.81 0.55
CA GLU A 368 0.11 -26.24 1.94
C GLU A 368 1.46 -26.11 2.67
N ARG A 369 1.58 -25.13 3.56
CA ARG A 369 2.79 -24.96 4.36
C ARG A 369 2.86 -26.11 5.37
N ARG A 370 3.33 -27.27 4.91
CA ARG A 370 3.65 -28.41 5.75
C ARG A 370 4.82 -28.06 6.67
N ASN A 371 5.02 -28.81 7.74
CA ASN A 371 6.12 -28.63 8.69
C ASN A 371 7.53 -28.80 8.08
N THR A 372 7.66 -28.95 6.75
CA THR A 372 8.90 -29.10 5.98
C THR A 372 9.80 -30.23 6.51
N LEU A 373 9.19 -31.26 7.11
CA LEU A 373 9.89 -32.44 7.61
C LEU A 373 10.17 -33.36 6.42
N THR A 374 11.44 -33.49 6.02
CA THR A 374 11.84 -34.33 4.90
C THR A 374 12.60 -35.56 5.36
N LEU A 375 12.31 -36.72 4.76
CA LEU A 375 13.12 -37.94 4.94
C LEU A 375 14.34 -37.96 4.01
N GLU A 376 14.26 -37.26 2.89
CA GLU A 376 15.38 -37.08 1.96
C GLU A 376 16.22 -35.88 2.39
N GLU A 377 17.53 -35.95 2.17
CA GLU A 377 18.39 -34.77 2.31
C GLU A 377 17.81 -33.66 1.44
N PRO A 378 17.72 -32.42 1.95
CA PRO A 378 17.25 -31.32 1.12
C PRO A 378 18.13 -31.30 -0.14
N PRO A 379 17.54 -31.30 -1.35
CA PRO A 379 18.35 -31.15 -2.55
C PRO A 379 19.23 -29.92 -2.35
N LEU A 380 20.53 -30.05 -2.65
CA LEU A 380 21.45 -28.91 -2.71
C LEU A 380 20.67 -27.76 -3.35
N PRO A 381 20.61 -26.57 -2.72
CA PRO A 381 19.75 -25.50 -3.19
C PRO A 381 20.01 -25.34 -4.68
N SER A 382 19.01 -25.72 -5.49
CA SER A 382 19.08 -25.46 -6.91
C SER A 382 19.14 -23.96 -6.99
N TYR A 383 20.34 -23.44 -7.29
CA TYR A 383 20.54 -22.03 -7.54
C TYR A 383 19.66 -21.74 -8.76
N SER A 384 18.42 -21.33 -8.51
CA SER A 384 17.56 -20.72 -9.51
C SER A 384 18.43 -19.69 -10.19
N GLY A 385 18.61 -19.81 -11.52
CA GLY A 385 19.55 -19.01 -12.27
C GLY A 385 19.53 -17.56 -11.82
N PHE A 386 20.71 -16.97 -11.69
CA PHE A 386 20.98 -15.63 -11.18
C PHE A 386 19.80 -14.66 -11.41
N SER A 387 18.97 -14.47 -10.38
CA SER A 387 17.77 -13.64 -10.51
C SER A 387 18.18 -12.18 -10.38
N TRP A 388 18.23 -11.50 -11.52
CA TRP A 388 18.47 -10.05 -11.63
C TRP A 388 17.50 -9.20 -10.79
N LYS A 389 16.39 -9.80 -10.35
CA LYS A 389 15.34 -9.16 -9.55
C LYS A 389 15.77 -8.86 -8.11
N TYR A 390 16.77 -9.58 -7.58
CA TYR A 390 17.24 -9.45 -6.20
C TYR A 390 18.67 -8.90 -6.07
N LEU A 391 19.22 -8.31 -7.15
CA LEU A 391 20.52 -7.66 -7.06
C LEU A 391 20.46 -6.48 -6.08
N ASN A 392 21.48 -6.38 -5.23
CA ASN A 392 21.70 -5.21 -4.37
C ASN A 392 21.62 -3.93 -5.23
N SER A 393 20.86 -2.94 -4.77
CA SER A 393 20.66 -1.66 -5.44
C SER A 393 21.97 -0.98 -5.83
N HIS A 394 23.02 -1.12 -5.00
CA HIS A 394 24.36 -0.60 -5.33
C HIS A 394 24.99 -1.33 -6.51
N LEU A 395 24.96 -2.67 -6.52
CA LEU A 395 25.51 -3.47 -7.61
C LEU A 395 24.78 -3.20 -8.93
N LYS A 396 23.45 -3.11 -8.89
CA LYS A 396 22.62 -2.75 -10.05
C LYS A 396 22.97 -1.36 -10.59
N THR A 397 23.22 -0.40 -9.70
CA THR A 397 23.62 0.97 -10.06
C THR A 397 24.98 0.98 -10.75
N VAL A 398 25.97 0.25 -10.20
CA VAL A 398 27.31 0.14 -10.79
C VAL A 398 27.26 -0.55 -12.16
N LEU A 399 26.53 -1.66 -12.28
CA LEU A 399 26.39 -2.39 -13.56
C LEU A 399 25.74 -1.52 -14.64
N LYS A 400 24.72 -0.73 -14.32
CA LYS A 400 24.08 0.21 -15.27
C LYS A 400 25.08 1.25 -15.77
N VAL A 401 25.87 1.84 -14.87
CA VAL A 401 26.90 2.83 -15.25
C VAL A 401 27.96 2.19 -16.13
N ALA A 402 28.44 0.98 -15.78
CA ALA A 402 29.42 0.25 -16.59
C ALA A 402 28.89 -0.10 -17.99
N PHE A 403 27.63 -0.54 -18.08
CA PHE A 403 26.99 -0.91 -19.34
C PHE A 403 26.85 0.27 -20.32
N GLY A 404 26.67 1.49 -19.82
CA GLY A 404 26.76 2.70 -20.64
C GLY A 404 28.19 3.18 -20.91
N PHE A 405 29.08 3.05 -19.92
CA PHE A 405 30.44 3.59 -19.99
C PHE A 405 31.31 2.82 -21.01
N ILE A 406 31.21 1.49 -21.05
CA ILE A 406 32.04 0.65 -21.94
C ILE A 406 31.82 1.02 -23.43
N PRO A 407 30.58 1.07 -23.96
CA PRO A 407 30.35 1.50 -25.35
C PRO A 407 30.83 2.92 -25.63
N ALA A 408 30.63 3.85 -24.68
CA ALA A 408 31.07 5.24 -24.83
C ALA A 408 32.59 5.35 -24.90
N PHE A 409 33.30 4.66 -24.01
CA PHE A 409 34.76 4.62 -23.98
C PHE A 409 35.34 4.02 -25.25
N LEU A 410 34.84 2.86 -25.69
CA LEU A 410 35.26 2.23 -26.93
C LEU A 410 35.04 3.14 -28.14
N THR A 411 33.91 3.84 -28.21
CA THR A 411 33.63 4.78 -29.32
C THR A 411 34.65 5.91 -29.36
N PHE A 412 34.90 6.57 -28.21
CA PHE A 412 35.86 7.67 -28.16
C PHE A 412 37.29 7.20 -28.46
N TYR A 413 37.69 6.05 -27.92
CA TYR A 413 39.00 5.46 -28.17
C TYR A 413 39.24 5.13 -29.65
N LEU A 414 38.22 4.61 -30.34
CA LEU A 414 38.33 4.19 -31.74
C LEU A 414 38.10 5.32 -32.75
N SER A 415 37.35 6.37 -32.39
CA SER A 415 36.94 7.43 -33.33
C SER A 415 37.70 8.75 -33.19
N LYS A 416 38.54 8.94 -32.17
CA LYS A 416 39.25 10.21 -31.93
C LYS A 416 40.77 10.04 -32.00
N ASP A 417 41.40 10.82 -32.85
CA ASP A 417 42.87 10.84 -33.00
C ASP A 417 43.57 11.62 -31.87
N TRP A 418 42.85 12.52 -31.18
CA TRP A 418 43.42 13.32 -30.10
C TRP A 418 43.34 12.61 -28.75
N TRP A 419 44.50 12.38 -28.13
CA TRP A 419 44.64 11.58 -26.91
C TRP A 419 43.72 12.02 -25.75
N VAL A 420 43.47 13.33 -25.59
CA VAL A 420 42.60 13.85 -24.51
C VAL A 420 41.17 13.38 -24.68
N LEU A 421 40.64 13.38 -25.91
CA LEU A 421 39.28 12.90 -26.18
C LEU A 421 39.22 11.38 -26.31
N ALA A 422 40.29 10.73 -26.80
CA ALA A 422 40.36 9.28 -26.91
C ALA A 422 40.28 8.58 -25.54
N TYR A 423 41.06 9.05 -24.55
CA TYR A 423 41.07 8.47 -23.21
C TYR A 423 40.15 9.19 -22.22
N GLY A 424 39.95 10.50 -22.37
CA GLY A 424 39.15 11.34 -21.46
C GLY A 424 37.72 11.60 -21.93
N GLY A 425 37.37 11.35 -23.19
CA GLY A 425 36.09 11.73 -23.78
C GLY A 425 34.88 11.12 -23.08
N ALA A 426 34.94 9.83 -22.74
CA ALA A 426 33.87 9.15 -22.01
C ALA A 426 33.69 9.72 -20.59
N PHE A 427 34.79 10.03 -19.89
CA PHE A 427 34.74 10.66 -18.57
C PHE A 427 34.13 12.06 -18.62
N ILE A 428 34.50 12.86 -19.63
CA ILE A 428 33.91 14.20 -19.84
C ILE A 428 32.41 14.07 -20.14
N TRP A 429 32.01 13.14 -21.02
CA TRP A 429 30.62 12.92 -21.39
C TRP A 429 29.73 12.50 -20.21
N PHE A 430 30.24 11.56 -19.40
CA PHE A 430 29.59 11.11 -18.17
C PHE A 430 29.61 12.21 -17.10
N GLY A 431 30.70 12.96 -16.98
CA GLY A 431 30.84 14.08 -16.07
C GLY A 431 29.80 15.17 -16.30
N ILE A 432 29.59 15.58 -17.56
CA ILE A 432 28.56 16.56 -17.94
C ILE A 432 27.17 16.06 -17.53
N THR A 433 26.84 14.81 -17.86
CA THR A 433 25.51 14.24 -17.56
C THR A 433 25.30 14.02 -16.06
N GLY A 434 26.33 13.56 -15.35
CA GLY A 434 26.30 13.35 -13.90
C GLY A 434 26.14 14.66 -13.14
N PHE A 435 26.97 15.65 -13.47
CA PHE A 435 26.91 16.99 -12.88
C PHE A 435 25.56 17.65 -13.12
N ARG A 436 25.01 17.55 -14.34
CA ARG A 436 23.67 18.02 -14.69
C ARG A 436 22.58 17.38 -13.83
N ASN A 437 22.59 16.07 -13.63
CA ASN A 437 21.61 15.38 -12.77
C ASN A 437 21.72 15.81 -11.31
N VAL A 438 22.95 15.97 -10.78
CA VAL A 438 23.16 16.46 -9.41
C VAL A 438 22.61 17.87 -9.25
N ILE A 439 22.95 18.78 -10.16
CA ILE A 439 22.43 20.17 -10.16
C ILE A 439 20.91 20.19 -10.26
N GLN A 440 20.33 19.38 -11.15
CA GLN A 440 18.88 19.25 -11.32
C GLN A 440 18.20 18.83 -10.01
N SER A 441 18.70 17.77 -9.35
CA SER A 441 18.16 17.28 -8.08
C SER A 441 18.27 18.33 -6.97
N VAL A 442 19.41 19.03 -6.87
CA VAL A 442 19.64 20.06 -5.85
C VAL A 442 18.74 21.29 -6.07
N MET A 443 18.59 21.76 -7.32
CA MET A 443 17.70 22.88 -7.64
C MET A 443 16.22 22.52 -7.45
N GLY A 444 15.82 21.30 -7.84
CA GLY A 444 14.47 20.78 -7.63
C GLY A 444 14.11 20.61 -6.15
N GLY A 445 15.08 20.20 -5.32
CA GLY A 445 14.89 19.93 -3.88
C GLY A 445 14.80 21.17 -2.98
N GLY A 446 15.41 22.30 -3.36
CA GLY A 446 15.46 23.46 -2.47
C GLY A 446 16.29 24.64 -2.96
N GLY A 447 17.24 24.40 -3.87
CA GLY A 447 18.21 25.39 -4.32
C GLY A 447 19.52 25.33 -3.51
N LEU A 448 20.45 26.25 -3.80
CA LEU A 448 21.78 26.33 -3.19
C LEU A 448 21.79 26.75 -1.71
N ARG A 449 20.65 27.23 -1.17
CA ARG A 449 20.51 27.49 0.26
C ARG A 449 20.32 26.16 0.99
N ARG A 450 21.45 25.65 1.47
CA ARG A 450 21.57 24.45 2.30
C ARG A 450 20.73 24.61 3.57
N THR A 451 19.72 23.77 3.77
CA THR A 451 19.25 23.47 5.13
C THR A 451 20.30 22.57 5.78
N THR A 452 20.60 22.82 7.05
CA THR A 452 21.66 22.14 7.83
C THR A 452 21.51 20.62 7.88
N LEU A 453 20.31 20.10 7.65
CA LEU A 453 19.93 18.69 7.80
C LEU A 453 20.01 17.84 6.53
N LEU A 454 19.90 18.42 5.33
CA LEU A 454 19.87 17.66 4.07
C LEU A 454 21.14 17.93 3.27
N HIS A 455 21.95 16.89 3.06
CA HIS A 455 23.09 16.99 2.18
C HIS A 455 22.65 16.86 0.72
N TRP A 456 23.46 17.36 -0.21
CA TRP A 456 23.16 17.27 -1.64
C TRP A 456 22.98 15.82 -2.12
N LYS A 457 23.70 14.87 -1.51
CA LYS A 457 23.55 13.43 -1.78
C LYS A 457 22.15 12.90 -1.48
N ASP A 458 21.42 13.52 -0.55
CA ASP A 458 20.10 13.05 -0.11
C ASP A 458 18.99 13.53 -1.05
N TYR A 459 19.24 14.60 -1.81
CA TYR A 459 18.37 15.03 -2.91
C TYR A 459 18.59 14.21 -4.19
N VAL A 460 19.74 13.55 -4.33
CA VAL A 460 20.12 12.83 -5.56
C VAL A 460 19.57 11.40 -5.51
N SER A 461 18.68 11.11 -6.45
CA SER A 461 18.27 9.72 -6.71
C SER A 461 19.36 9.02 -7.52
N TRP A 462 20.19 8.23 -6.83
CA TRP A 462 21.31 7.50 -7.43
C TRP A 462 20.87 6.49 -8.51
N GLU A 463 19.66 5.91 -8.39
CA GLU A 463 19.12 5.05 -9.45
C GLU A 463 18.73 5.83 -10.71
N ARG A 464 18.09 7.02 -10.56
CA ARG A 464 17.80 7.91 -11.71
C ARG A 464 19.08 8.41 -12.38
N LEU A 465 20.10 8.73 -11.58
CA LEU A 465 21.43 9.11 -12.07
C LEU A 465 22.06 7.99 -12.90
N ALA A 466 22.08 6.76 -12.39
CA ALA A 466 22.67 5.63 -13.10
C ALA A 466 21.92 5.27 -14.38
N ASP A 467 20.58 5.36 -14.39
CA ASP A 467 19.81 5.22 -15.63
C ASP A 467 20.20 6.30 -16.65
N SER A 468 20.29 7.57 -16.22
CA SER A 468 20.69 8.66 -17.11
C SER A 468 22.11 8.47 -17.67
N LEU A 469 23.03 7.94 -16.87
CA LEU A 469 24.40 7.64 -17.28
C LEU A 469 24.46 6.42 -18.22
N MET A 470 23.62 5.42 -18.03
CA MET A 470 23.52 4.28 -18.94
C MET A 470 23.08 4.73 -20.34
N PHE A 471 21.96 5.46 -20.43
CA PHE A 471 21.42 5.91 -21.73
C PHE A 471 22.30 6.98 -22.39
N THR A 472 22.93 7.88 -21.64
CA THR A 472 23.88 8.84 -22.24
C THR A 472 25.11 8.12 -22.80
N GLY A 473 25.51 6.99 -22.21
CA GLY A 473 26.60 6.17 -22.73
C GLY A 473 26.31 5.63 -24.13
N PHE A 474 25.11 5.08 -24.36
CA PHE A 474 24.68 4.60 -25.68
C PHE A 474 24.46 5.71 -26.71
N SER A 475 24.25 6.96 -26.28
CA SER A 475 24.14 8.10 -27.20
C SER A 475 25.46 8.42 -27.92
N VAL A 476 26.61 8.04 -27.35
CA VAL A 476 27.94 8.33 -27.94
C VAL A 476 28.14 7.57 -29.27
N PRO A 477 28.04 6.24 -29.35
CA PRO A 477 28.14 5.51 -30.63
C PRO A 477 27.08 5.94 -31.63
N LEU A 478 25.87 6.28 -31.18
CA LEU A 478 24.80 6.74 -32.04
C LEU A 478 25.11 8.10 -32.68
N LEU A 479 25.56 9.07 -31.90
CA LEU A 479 25.75 10.45 -32.36
C LEU A 479 27.11 10.67 -33.02
N ASP A 480 28.17 10.14 -32.43
CA ASP A 480 29.54 10.42 -32.89
C ASP A 480 29.96 9.48 -34.02
N TYR A 481 29.71 8.17 -33.91
CA TYR A 481 30.09 7.22 -34.96
C TYR A 481 29.01 7.13 -36.07
N PHE A 482 27.78 6.78 -35.71
CA PHE A 482 26.73 6.53 -36.72
C PHE A 482 26.24 7.83 -37.40
N THR A 483 25.88 8.85 -36.62
CA THR A 483 25.29 10.07 -37.19
C THR A 483 26.37 10.98 -37.82
N LYS A 484 27.45 11.27 -37.10
CA LYS A 484 28.49 12.18 -37.59
C LYS A 484 29.41 11.52 -38.62
N THR A 485 30.09 10.43 -38.27
CA THR A 485 31.12 9.83 -39.16
C THR A 485 30.50 9.05 -40.33
N LEU A 486 29.53 8.18 -40.08
CA LEU A 486 28.96 7.35 -41.15
C LEU A 486 27.97 8.11 -42.04
N LEU A 487 26.98 8.79 -41.43
CA LEU A 487 25.87 9.41 -42.17
C LEU A 487 26.17 10.81 -42.71
N LEU A 488 26.72 11.71 -41.90
CA LEU A 488 26.96 13.09 -42.33
C LEU A 488 28.25 13.23 -43.13
N GLU A 489 29.36 12.68 -42.63
CA GLU A 489 30.67 12.79 -43.26
C GLU A 489 30.83 11.81 -44.42
N GLY A 490 30.61 10.51 -44.20
CA GLY A 490 30.82 9.47 -45.23
C GLY A 490 29.77 9.45 -46.35
N LEU A 491 28.50 9.72 -46.05
CA LEU A 491 27.40 9.63 -47.03
C LEU A 491 27.00 10.97 -47.65
N LEU A 492 27.08 12.07 -46.90
CA LEU A 492 26.55 13.38 -47.31
C LEU A 492 27.63 14.46 -47.51
N GLY A 493 28.89 14.20 -47.13
CA GLY A 493 29.97 15.19 -47.22
C GLY A 493 29.78 16.44 -46.35
N ILE A 494 28.89 16.37 -45.35
CA ILE A 494 28.58 17.48 -44.45
C ILE A 494 29.51 17.39 -43.24
N THR A 495 30.40 18.37 -43.13
CA THR A 495 31.36 18.50 -42.04
C THR A 495 31.19 19.86 -41.36
N THR A 496 31.85 20.05 -40.22
CA THR A 496 31.86 21.34 -39.52
C THR A 496 32.51 22.46 -40.34
N ALA A 497 33.32 22.11 -41.34
CA ALA A 497 33.96 23.05 -42.25
C ALA A 497 33.06 23.45 -43.43
N SER A 498 32.11 22.60 -43.85
CA SER A 498 31.21 22.87 -44.97
C SER A 498 29.90 23.54 -44.54
N ASN A 499 29.18 22.97 -43.59
CA ASN A 499 27.95 23.56 -43.06
C ASN A 499 27.72 23.22 -41.58
N PRO A 500 28.28 24.02 -40.65
CA PRO A 500 28.19 23.73 -39.21
C PRO A 500 26.75 23.76 -38.69
N VAL A 501 25.88 24.62 -39.24
CA VAL A 501 24.49 24.75 -38.79
C VAL A 501 23.71 23.47 -39.07
N VAL A 502 23.83 22.90 -40.27
CA VAL A 502 23.15 21.66 -40.65
C VAL A 502 23.66 20.48 -39.83
N LEU A 503 24.98 20.38 -39.64
CA LEU A 503 25.59 19.33 -38.82
C LEU A 503 25.07 19.36 -37.37
N TYR A 504 25.06 20.53 -36.72
CA TYR A 504 24.55 20.65 -35.36
C TYR A 504 23.04 20.43 -35.26
N ALA A 505 22.27 20.84 -36.28
CA ALA A 505 20.82 20.62 -36.32
C ALA A 505 20.47 19.13 -36.41
N VAL A 506 21.13 18.37 -37.29
CA VAL A 506 20.89 16.92 -37.45
C VAL A 506 21.31 16.15 -36.19
N ILE A 507 22.47 16.45 -35.62
CA ILE A 507 22.93 15.82 -34.37
C ILE A 507 21.96 16.13 -33.22
N ALA A 508 21.50 17.37 -33.10
CA ALA A 508 20.53 17.76 -32.07
C ALA A 508 19.18 17.05 -32.27
N LEU A 509 18.71 16.90 -33.51
CA LEU A 509 17.47 16.19 -33.84
C LEU A 509 17.55 14.71 -33.47
N VAL A 510 18.60 14.00 -33.90
CA VAL A 510 18.79 12.57 -33.60
C VAL A 510 18.90 12.36 -32.08
N ASN A 511 19.65 13.22 -31.38
CA ASN A 511 19.74 13.16 -29.92
C ASN A 511 18.37 13.39 -29.26
N GLY A 512 17.57 14.33 -29.76
CA GLY A 512 16.22 14.60 -29.26
C GLY A 512 15.26 13.43 -29.46
N LEU A 513 15.29 12.80 -30.64
CA LEU A 513 14.48 11.62 -30.96
C LEU A 513 14.88 10.42 -30.10
N TYR A 514 16.18 10.17 -29.92
CA TYR A 514 16.70 9.14 -29.03
C TYR A 514 16.23 9.38 -27.57
N LEU A 515 16.35 10.63 -27.10
CA LEU A 515 15.97 11.00 -25.74
C LEU A 515 14.44 10.87 -25.53
N SER A 516 13.65 11.31 -26.50
CA SER A 516 12.19 11.17 -26.50
C SER A 516 11.75 9.69 -26.53
N GLY A 517 12.38 8.87 -27.38
CA GLY A 517 12.06 7.46 -27.56
C GLY A 517 12.29 6.63 -26.30
N HIS A 518 13.45 6.78 -25.65
CA HIS A 518 13.71 6.01 -24.42
C HIS A 518 12.89 6.55 -23.23
N ASN A 519 12.60 7.85 -23.16
CA ASN A 519 11.68 8.40 -22.14
C ASN A 519 10.24 7.85 -22.31
N ALA A 520 9.80 7.63 -23.55
CA ALA A 520 8.54 6.95 -23.84
C ALA A 520 8.57 5.47 -23.44
N PHE A 521 9.67 4.77 -23.74
CA PHE A 521 9.87 3.37 -23.33
C PHE A 521 9.87 3.19 -21.79
N ARG A 522 10.42 4.18 -21.06
CA ARG A 522 10.40 4.22 -19.59
C ARG A 522 9.02 4.56 -18.99
N GLY A 523 8.02 4.91 -19.80
CA GLY A 523 6.68 5.26 -19.34
C GLY A 523 6.59 6.60 -18.62
N LEU A 524 7.52 7.53 -18.87
CA LEU A 524 7.51 8.86 -18.25
C LEU A 524 6.34 9.72 -18.79
N GLN A 525 5.95 10.74 -18.01
CA GLN A 525 4.81 11.61 -18.36
C GLN A 525 4.98 12.26 -19.74
N ARG A 526 3.89 12.42 -20.51
CA ARG A 526 3.90 13.02 -21.86
C ARG A 526 4.58 14.40 -21.91
N ALA A 527 4.55 15.15 -20.82
CA ALA A 527 5.24 16.43 -20.68
C ALA A 527 6.79 16.31 -20.72
N ALA A 528 7.36 15.25 -20.15
CA ALA A 528 8.81 15.01 -20.18
C ALA A 528 9.27 14.58 -21.60
N ILE A 529 8.46 13.79 -22.30
CA ILE A 529 8.69 13.38 -23.70
C ILE A 529 8.67 14.61 -24.62
N ALA A 530 7.66 15.47 -24.47
CA ALA A 530 7.59 16.73 -25.23
C ALA A 530 8.75 17.69 -24.88
N GLY A 531 9.13 17.79 -23.60
CA GLY A 531 10.26 18.59 -23.13
C GLY A 531 11.60 18.15 -23.76
N SER A 532 11.82 16.85 -23.95
CA SER A 532 13.02 16.33 -24.64
C SER A 532 13.09 16.68 -26.13
N ALA A 533 11.96 16.88 -26.81
CA ALA A 533 11.94 17.34 -28.21
C ALA A 533 12.26 18.84 -28.33
N PHE A 534 11.70 19.67 -27.43
CA PHE A 534 12.01 21.11 -27.37
C PHE A 534 13.46 21.40 -26.98
N ARG A 535 14.07 20.52 -26.17
CA ARG A 535 15.48 20.58 -25.77
C ARG A 535 16.43 20.67 -26.97
N SER A 536 16.16 19.92 -28.04
CA SER A 536 17.00 19.90 -29.25
C SER A 536 16.98 21.21 -30.04
N ILE A 537 15.85 21.92 -30.02
CA ILE A 537 15.70 23.20 -30.71
C ILE A 537 16.41 24.30 -29.92
N LEU A 538 16.21 24.32 -28.59
CA LEU A 538 16.81 25.32 -27.70
C LEU A 538 18.32 25.14 -27.50
N SER A 539 18.85 23.93 -27.69
CA SER A 539 20.29 23.67 -27.52
C SER A 539 21.16 24.25 -28.62
N ILE A 540 20.62 24.47 -29.83
CA ILE A 540 21.37 24.98 -30.99
C ILE A 540 21.93 26.39 -30.75
N PRO A 541 21.13 27.41 -30.36
CA PRO A 541 21.67 28.75 -30.10
C PRO A 541 22.67 28.76 -28.93
N ILE A 542 22.44 27.95 -27.90
CA ILE A 542 23.34 27.85 -26.75
C ILE A 542 24.67 27.21 -27.17
N ALA A 543 24.65 26.19 -28.03
CA ALA A 543 25.87 25.56 -28.54
C ALA A 543 26.71 26.55 -29.37
N ILE A 544 26.07 27.41 -30.17
CA ILE A 544 26.76 28.46 -30.95
C ILE A 544 27.43 29.47 -30.02
N VAL A 545 26.72 29.94 -28.98
CA VAL A 545 27.26 30.89 -28.00
C VAL A 545 28.42 30.28 -27.22
N LEU A 546 28.29 29.03 -26.75
CA LEU A 546 29.37 28.32 -26.06
C LEU A 546 30.59 28.11 -26.97
N ASN A 547 30.38 27.71 -28.22
CA ASN A 547 31.46 27.53 -29.19
C ASN A 547 32.21 28.84 -29.46
N ALA A 548 31.49 29.96 -29.62
CA ALA A 548 32.08 31.27 -29.80
C ALA A 548 32.84 31.75 -28.55
N GLY A 549 32.29 31.54 -27.35
CA GLY A 549 32.93 31.89 -26.08
C GLY A 549 34.22 31.12 -25.83
N ILE A 550 34.21 29.80 -26.04
CA ILE A 550 35.41 28.96 -25.90
C ILE A 550 36.46 29.38 -26.94
N GLY A 551 36.05 29.63 -28.19
CA GLY A 551 36.94 30.15 -29.22
C GLY A 551 37.60 31.48 -28.87
N GLY A 552 36.84 32.40 -28.26
CA GLY A 552 37.37 33.69 -27.78
C GLY A 552 38.38 33.54 -26.65
N ILE A 553 38.13 32.64 -25.68
CA ILE A 553 39.07 32.35 -24.58
C ILE A 553 40.37 31.74 -25.11
N LEU A 554 40.27 30.77 -26.02
CA LEU A 554 41.44 30.13 -26.64
C LEU A 554 42.25 31.12 -27.49
N GLY A 555 41.56 32.05 -28.16
CA GLY A 555 42.18 33.16 -28.89
C GLY A 555 42.91 34.14 -27.98
N ALA A 556 42.29 34.51 -26.84
CA ALA A 556 42.91 35.36 -25.83
C ALA A 556 44.13 34.68 -25.15
N ALA A 557 44.14 33.36 -25.07
CA ALA A 557 45.25 32.56 -24.56
C ALA A 557 46.38 32.33 -25.59
N GLY A 558 46.26 32.84 -26.82
CA GLY A 558 47.31 32.77 -27.85
C GLY A 558 47.47 31.40 -28.51
N ILE A 559 46.48 30.51 -28.42
CA ILE A 559 46.56 29.15 -28.99
C ILE A 559 46.29 29.21 -30.50
N SER A 560 47.22 28.70 -31.32
CA SER A 560 47.05 28.56 -32.77
C SER A 560 46.23 27.30 -33.13
N GLY A 561 45.37 27.37 -34.14
CA GLY A 561 44.56 26.22 -34.58
C GLY A 561 43.23 26.05 -33.86
N ILE A 562 42.63 27.14 -33.37
CA ILE A 562 41.38 27.15 -32.59
C ILE A 562 40.24 26.40 -33.32
N ASN A 563 40.11 26.56 -34.63
CA ASN A 563 39.03 25.94 -35.41
C ASN A 563 39.13 24.41 -35.46
N SER A 564 40.34 23.84 -35.54
CA SER A 564 40.51 22.38 -35.53
C SER A 564 40.23 21.79 -34.15
N ILE A 565 40.62 22.50 -33.08
CA ILE A 565 40.30 22.13 -31.70
C ILE A 565 38.78 22.18 -31.48
N LEU A 566 38.11 23.30 -31.81
CA LEU A 566 36.66 23.43 -31.68
C LEU A 566 35.89 22.37 -32.48
N GLN A 567 36.39 21.98 -33.66
CA GLN A 567 35.82 20.90 -34.47
C GLN A 567 35.92 19.53 -33.78
N GLN A 568 37.01 19.25 -33.07
CA GLN A 568 37.14 18.02 -32.28
C GLN A 568 36.22 18.03 -31.04
N TRP A 569 35.99 19.21 -30.45
CA TRP A 569 35.10 19.42 -29.30
C TRP A 569 33.62 19.61 -29.65
N ALA A 570 33.27 19.73 -30.94
CA ALA A 570 31.92 20.04 -31.43
C ALA A 570 30.81 19.18 -30.78
N ALA A 571 31.03 17.86 -30.69
CA ALA A 571 30.07 16.94 -30.07
C ALA A 571 29.91 17.18 -28.57
N VAL A 572 31.01 17.49 -27.86
CA VAL A 572 31.02 17.77 -26.42
C VAL A 572 30.34 19.11 -26.12
N ILE A 573 30.59 20.14 -26.93
CA ILE A 573 29.95 21.46 -26.81
C ILE A 573 28.43 21.35 -27.05
N SER A 574 28.02 20.62 -28.09
CA SER A 574 26.61 20.35 -28.39
C SER A 574 25.93 19.58 -27.25
N LYS A 575 26.62 18.59 -26.67
CA LYS A 575 26.15 17.84 -25.50
C LYS A 575 25.97 18.72 -24.26
N LEU A 576 26.97 19.56 -23.96
CA LEU A 576 26.93 20.51 -22.84
C LEU A 576 25.77 21.51 -22.98
N ALA A 577 25.58 22.07 -24.17
CA ALA A 577 24.47 22.98 -24.47
C ALA A 577 23.12 22.29 -24.25
N SER A 578 22.99 21.07 -24.76
CA SER A 578 21.78 20.26 -24.61
C SER A 578 21.46 19.92 -23.15
N ASP A 579 22.46 19.51 -22.36
CA ASP A 579 22.28 19.20 -20.94
C ASP A 579 21.99 20.46 -20.10
N THR A 580 22.50 21.63 -20.48
CA THR A 580 22.17 22.90 -19.82
C THR A 580 20.68 23.24 -19.95
N VAL A 581 20.12 23.09 -21.15
CA VAL A 581 18.68 23.25 -21.38
C VAL A 581 17.88 22.24 -20.57
N ALA A 582 18.35 20.99 -20.53
CA ALA A 582 17.68 19.92 -19.81
C ALA A 582 17.68 20.14 -18.28
N ALA A 583 18.80 20.63 -17.73
CA ALA A 583 18.88 21.00 -16.32
C ALA A 583 17.83 22.06 -15.94
N GLY A 584 17.59 23.03 -16.83
CA GLY A 584 16.54 24.04 -16.66
C GLY A 584 15.12 23.45 -16.74
N ILE A 585 14.80 22.74 -17.83
CA ILE A 585 13.45 22.20 -18.05
C ILE A 585 13.08 21.14 -17.01
N GLU A 586 13.95 20.17 -16.76
CA GLU A 586 13.68 19.09 -15.82
C GLU A 586 13.84 19.54 -14.36
N GLY A 587 14.74 20.47 -14.05
CA GLY A 587 14.84 21.06 -12.71
C GLY A 587 13.55 21.82 -12.31
N LEU A 588 12.91 22.49 -13.26
CA LEU A 588 11.58 23.09 -13.05
C LEU A 588 10.50 22.01 -12.86
N ALA A 589 10.53 20.93 -13.64
CA ALA A 589 9.59 19.83 -13.51
C ALA A 589 9.70 19.12 -12.15
N ASP A 590 10.91 18.73 -11.73
CA ASP A 590 11.17 18.12 -10.42
C ASP A 590 10.77 19.07 -9.28
N ARG A 591 10.98 20.39 -9.44
CA ARG A 591 10.48 21.41 -8.49
C ARG A 591 8.95 21.36 -8.38
N PHE A 592 8.23 21.31 -9.51
CA PHE A 592 6.76 21.23 -9.51
C PHE A 592 6.26 19.93 -8.88
N ASP A 593 6.92 18.80 -9.15
CA ASP A 593 6.55 17.51 -8.56
C ASP A 593 6.78 17.50 -7.05
N ASN A 594 7.91 18.04 -6.56
CA ASN A 594 8.16 18.21 -5.13
C ASN A 594 7.09 19.09 -4.48
N MET A 595 6.81 20.27 -5.05
CA MET A 595 5.75 21.15 -4.55
C MET A 595 4.37 20.46 -4.54
N ARG A 596 4.06 19.68 -5.57
CA ARG A 596 2.79 18.94 -5.68
C ARG A 596 2.68 17.82 -4.64
N MET A 597 3.75 17.07 -4.40
CA MET A 597 3.80 16.05 -3.35
C MET A 597 3.60 16.69 -1.97
N ARG A 598 4.38 17.72 -1.64
CA ARG A 598 4.22 18.44 -0.37
C ARG A 598 2.82 19.04 -0.19
N ALA A 599 2.24 19.59 -1.26
CA ALA A 599 0.89 20.13 -1.22
C ALA A 599 -0.19 19.06 -0.96
N ARG A 600 0.06 17.81 -1.34
CA ARG A 600 -0.79 16.65 -1.00
C ARG A 600 -0.59 16.21 0.44
N ASP A 601 0.65 16.13 0.90
CA ASP A 601 0.98 15.70 2.26
C ASP A 601 0.33 16.63 3.29
N TYR A 602 0.47 17.95 3.13
CA TYR A 602 -0.23 18.92 3.98
C TYR A 602 -1.76 18.89 3.81
N ALA A 603 -2.26 18.63 2.60
CA ALA A 603 -3.71 18.52 2.39
C ALA A 603 -4.31 17.27 3.03
N ALA A 604 -3.51 16.22 3.24
CA ALA A 604 -3.92 15.04 3.99
C ALA A 604 -3.80 15.27 5.50
N LYS A 605 -2.72 15.92 5.97
CA LYS A 605 -2.44 16.08 7.41
C LYS A 605 -3.18 17.23 8.10
N LEU A 606 -3.31 18.40 7.47
CA LEU A 606 -3.97 19.54 8.12
C LEU A 606 -5.43 19.25 8.54
N PRO A 607 -6.27 18.56 7.74
CA PRO A 607 -7.60 18.19 8.18
C PRO A 607 -7.61 17.32 9.44
N HIS A 608 -6.61 16.45 9.64
CA HIS A 608 -6.52 15.61 10.84
C HIS A 608 -6.24 16.45 12.08
N VAL A 609 -5.41 17.49 11.97
CA VAL A 609 -5.15 18.44 13.06
C VAL A 609 -6.43 19.19 13.43
N PHE A 610 -7.16 19.70 12.44
CA PHE A 610 -8.41 20.42 12.69
C PHE A 610 -9.53 19.52 13.23
N ASP A 611 -9.62 18.27 12.76
CA ASP A 611 -10.59 17.28 13.28
C ASP A 611 -10.26 16.88 14.73
N ALA A 612 -8.98 16.69 15.05
CA ALA A 612 -8.54 16.42 16.42
C ALA A 612 -8.87 17.59 17.36
N TYR A 613 -8.60 18.83 16.92
CA TYR A 613 -8.98 20.03 17.66
C TYR A 613 -10.50 20.12 17.86
N ALA A 614 -11.30 19.92 16.81
CA ALA A 614 -12.75 19.97 16.90
C ALA A 614 -13.31 18.93 17.87
N ARG A 615 -12.72 17.73 17.94
CA ARG A 615 -13.11 16.71 18.91
C ARG A 615 -12.75 17.09 20.33
N LEU A 616 -11.59 17.71 20.55
CA LEU A 616 -11.23 18.24 21.87
C LEU A 616 -12.18 19.35 22.31
N GLU A 617 -12.56 20.27 21.42
CA GLU A 617 -13.56 21.31 21.69
C GLU A 617 -14.92 20.70 22.09
N LEU A 618 -15.31 19.58 21.48
CA LEU A 618 -16.54 18.87 21.82
C LEU A 618 -16.45 18.13 23.18
N LEU A 619 -15.26 17.67 23.57
CA LEU A 619 -15.03 17.03 24.87
C LEU A 619 -14.97 18.03 26.01
N PHE A 620 -14.52 19.26 25.74
CA PHE A 620 -14.35 20.33 26.74
C PHE A 620 -15.11 21.61 26.34
N PRO A 621 -16.45 21.57 26.26
CA PRO A 621 -17.25 22.71 25.77
C PRO A 621 -17.23 23.95 26.68
N GLU A 622 -16.86 23.79 27.94
CA GLU A 622 -16.80 24.88 28.94
C GLU A 622 -15.38 25.47 29.09
N GLU A 623 -14.36 24.83 28.52
CA GLU A 623 -12.96 25.24 28.64
C GLU A 623 -12.46 25.89 27.35
N ASP A 624 -11.53 26.83 27.47
CA ASP A 624 -10.82 27.38 26.30
C ASP A 624 -9.70 26.41 25.89
N VAL A 625 -10.04 25.44 25.03
CA VAL A 625 -9.10 24.43 24.51
C VAL A 625 -7.90 25.07 23.81
N LEU A 626 -8.08 26.22 23.18
CA LEU A 626 -7.00 26.94 22.50
C LEU A 626 -5.98 27.50 23.50
N SER A 627 -6.43 27.96 24.66
CA SER A 627 -5.56 28.35 25.77
C SER A 627 -4.85 27.16 26.42
N MET A 628 -5.54 26.01 26.56
CA MET A 628 -4.94 24.77 27.08
C MET A 628 -3.80 24.26 26.19
N MET A 629 -4.00 24.31 24.87
CA MET A 629 -2.96 23.95 23.91
C MET A 629 -1.81 24.97 23.83
N ALA A 630 -2.04 26.22 24.23
CA ALA A 630 -0.99 27.24 24.24
C ALA A 630 0.08 26.97 25.30
N ALA A 631 -0.30 26.34 26.42
CA ALA A 631 0.58 25.97 27.53
C ALA A 631 0.36 24.51 27.96
N PRO A 632 0.76 23.52 27.14
CA PRO A 632 0.48 22.11 27.40
C PRO A 632 1.20 21.56 28.65
N GLU A 633 2.25 22.23 29.14
CA GLU A 633 2.94 21.88 30.40
C GLU A 633 2.16 22.34 31.65
N ALA A 634 1.28 23.35 31.53
CA ALA A 634 0.53 23.94 32.63
C ALA A 634 -0.93 23.45 32.70
N ALA A 635 -1.38 22.69 31.68
CA ALA A 635 -2.70 22.08 31.68
C ALA A 635 -2.80 21.07 32.84
N PRO A 636 -3.79 21.19 33.75
CA PRO A 636 -3.93 20.27 34.87
C PRO A 636 -4.10 18.83 34.36
N GLU A 637 -3.29 17.89 34.86
CA GLU A 637 -3.52 16.44 34.65
C GLU A 637 -4.96 16.04 35.02
N ALA A 638 -5.54 16.73 36.01
CA ALA A 638 -6.92 16.57 36.45
C ALA A 638 -7.98 16.79 35.35
N THR A 639 -7.74 17.67 34.37
CA THR A 639 -8.67 17.93 33.26
C THR A 639 -8.71 16.78 32.25
N ILE A 640 -7.58 16.09 32.05
CA ILE A 640 -7.46 14.95 31.12
C ILE A 640 -8.05 13.67 31.76
N ASP A 641 -7.94 13.51 33.08
CA ASP A 641 -8.54 12.37 33.78
C ASP A 641 -10.08 12.43 33.85
N ILE A 642 -10.69 13.62 33.80
CA ILE A 642 -12.16 13.78 33.76
C ILE A 642 -12.76 13.30 32.42
N ALA A 643 -12.01 13.45 31.32
CA ALA A 643 -12.44 13.06 29.97
C ALA A 643 -12.10 11.60 29.57
N GLY A 644 -11.45 10.85 30.47
CA GLY A 644 -11.19 9.41 30.29
C GLY A 644 -10.18 9.05 29.19
N SER A 645 -10.29 7.84 28.65
CA SER A 645 -9.35 7.27 27.66
C SER A 645 -9.37 7.98 26.30
N GLU A 646 -10.50 8.60 25.93
CA GLU A 646 -10.69 9.23 24.62
C GLU A 646 -9.84 10.49 24.45
N ALA A 647 -9.68 11.30 25.50
CA ALA A 647 -8.79 12.46 25.50
C ALA A 647 -7.31 12.04 25.35
N LYS A 648 -6.88 10.98 26.04
CA LYS A 648 -5.52 10.42 25.94
C LYS A 648 -5.23 9.89 24.53
N ASP A 649 -6.22 9.31 23.85
CA ASP A 649 -6.06 8.85 22.47
C ASP A 649 -6.00 10.03 21.48
N LEU A 650 -6.78 11.09 21.68
CA LEU A 650 -6.69 12.31 20.88
C LEU A 650 -5.34 13.02 21.04
N GLU A 651 -4.81 13.04 22.26
CA GLU A 651 -3.49 13.57 22.54
C GLU A 651 -2.40 12.83 21.76
N LYS A 652 -2.41 11.49 21.79
CA LYS A 652 -1.49 10.68 20.98
C LYS A 652 -1.62 10.99 19.49
N ILE A 653 -2.84 11.14 18.98
CA ILE A 653 -3.09 11.53 17.58
C ILE A 653 -2.47 12.89 17.28
N MET A 654 -2.59 13.86 18.18
CA MET A 654 -1.99 15.18 18.02
C MET A 654 -0.47 15.13 18.04
N ILE A 655 0.14 14.39 18.97
CA ILE A 655 1.59 14.17 19.03
C ILE A 655 2.09 13.60 17.70
N ILE A 656 1.45 12.56 17.17
CA ILE A 656 1.82 11.94 15.89
C ILE A 656 1.74 12.96 14.74
N ASN A 657 0.65 13.74 14.68
CA ASN A 657 0.50 14.75 13.63
C ASN A 657 1.54 15.87 13.76
N ALA A 658 1.89 16.29 14.97
CA ALA A 658 2.89 17.32 15.20
C ALA A 658 4.30 16.82 14.86
N LEU A 659 4.64 15.58 15.18
CA LEU A 659 5.90 14.94 14.79
C LEU A 659 6.01 14.80 13.26
N ASP A 660 4.92 14.45 12.58
CA ASP A 660 4.89 14.40 11.12
C ASP A 660 5.09 15.79 10.50
N LEU A 661 4.49 16.84 11.06
CA LEU A 661 4.66 18.22 10.59
C LEU A 661 6.08 18.75 10.86
N LEU A 662 6.67 18.42 12.01
CA LEU A 662 8.09 18.67 12.32
C LEU A 662 8.99 17.99 11.27
N TYR A 663 8.75 16.71 10.99
CA TYR A 663 9.50 15.96 9.99
C TYR A 663 9.34 16.56 8.58
N PHE A 664 8.12 16.95 8.19
CA PHE A 664 7.88 17.61 6.92
C PHE A 664 8.65 18.92 6.81
N TRP A 665 8.57 19.77 7.83
CA TRP A 665 9.23 21.06 7.85
C TRP A 665 10.75 20.96 7.74
N MET A 666 11.35 19.99 8.44
CA MET A 666 12.80 19.84 8.58
C MET A 666 13.43 19.01 7.44
N TYR A 667 12.77 17.95 6.99
CA TYR A 667 13.38 16.93 6.13
C TYR A 667 12.80 16.88 4.71
N GLN A 668 11.62 17.46 4.46
CA GLN A 668 10.96 17.33 3.16
C GLN A 668 11.24 18.51 2.22
N PRO A 669 11.64 18.26 0.95
CA PRO A 669 12.00 19.30 0.00
C PRO A 669 10.82 20.24 -0.28
N ARG A 670 11.07 21.56 -0.22
CA ARG A 670 10.06 22.62 -0.46
C ARG A 670 8.87 22.63 0.52
N ALA A 671 8.92 21.88 1.62
CA ALA A 671 7.81 21.80 2.56
C ALA A 671 7.52 23.14 3.25
N GLN A 672 8.56 23.90 3.60
CA GLN A 672 8.43 25.23 4.23
C GLN A 672 7.65 26.21 3.33
N ASN A 673 8.06 26.32 2.05
CA ASN A 673 7.41 27.19 1.07
C ASN A 673 5.92 26.86 0.89
N ILE A 674 5.58 25.57 0.87
CA ILE A 674 4.20 25.12 0.69
C ILE A 674 3.39 25.36 1.96
N LEU A 675 3.95 25.15 3.14
CA LEU A 675 3.25 25.45 4.38
C LEU A 675 2.98 26.96 4.49
N GLN A 676 3.93 27.81 4.15
CA GLN A 676 3.73 29.27 4.10
C GLN A 676 2.61 29.69 3.13
N ASP A 677 2.56 29.10 1.93
CA ASP A 677 1.45 29.35 0.98
C ASP A 677 0.10 28.85 1.51
N ARG A 678 0.08 27.77 2.29
CA ARG A 678 -1.11 27.25 2.96
C ARG A 678 -1.56 28.14 4.12
N LEU A 679 -0.64 28.58 4.98
CA LEU A 679 -0.92 29.48 6.10
C LEU A 679 -1.63 30.75 5.62
N LYS A 680 -1.18 31.34 4.49
CA LYS A 680 -1.84 32.49 3.86
C LYS A 680 -3.31 32.27 3.49
N LYS A 681 -3.71 31.02 3.24
CA LYS A 681 -5.08 30.64 2.86
C LYS A 681 -5.96 30.25 4.07
N LEU A 682 -5.36 30.02 5.23
CA LEU A 682 -6.08 29.69 6.47
C LEU A 682 -6.63 30.96 7.12
N SER A 683 -7.77 30.83 7.81
CA SER A 683 -8.32 31.88 8.67
C SER A 683 -7.38 32.19 9.83
N ALA A 684 -7.52 33.37 10.44
CA ALA A 684 -6.70 33.75 11.60
C ALA A 684 -6.82 32.75 12.77
N GLU A 685 -8.02 32.23 12.98
CA GLU A 685 -8.32 31.20 13.97
C GLU A 685 -7.64 29.87 13.63
N GLN A 686 -7.77 29.39 12.39
CA GLN A 686 -7.11 28.16 11.94
C GLN A 686 -5.58 28.22 12.03
N ARG A 687 -4.98 29.40 11.83
CA ARG A 687 -3.54 29.60 12.04
C ARG A 687 -3.15 29.44 13.51
N LYS A 688 -3.95 30.00 14.43
CA LYS A 688 -3.72 29.85 15.88
C LYS A 688 -3.88 28.40 16.32
N ILE A 689 -4.94 27.72 15.87
CA ILE A 689 -5.17 26.29 16.16
C ILE A 689 -3.97 25.47 15.70
N LEU A 690 -3.51 25.68 14.46
CA LEU A 690 -2.36 24.95 13.92
C LEU A 690 -1.08 25.21 14.70
N LEU A 691 -0.85 26.46 15.14
CA LEU A 691 0.33 26.82 15.94
C LEU A 691 0.30 26.16 17.32
N HIS A 692 -0.79 26.35 18.06
CA HIS A 692 -0.94 25.81 19.41
C HIS A 692 -0.95 24.28 19.41
N SER A 693 -1.51 23.64 18.38
CA SER A 693 -1.42 22.19 18.26
C SER A 693 0.03 21.69 18.11
N GLN A 694 0.97 22.51 17.63
CA GLN A 694 2.39 22.12 17.58
C GLN A 694 3.08 22.21 18.94
N PHE A 695 2.60 23.04 19.88
CA PHE A 695 3.22 23.18 21.19
C PHE A 695 3.17 21.91 22.04
N ILE A 696 2.33 20.94 21.66
CA ILE A 696 2.38 19.59 22.22
C ILE A 696 3.77 18.95 22.11
N LEU A 697 4.59 19.36 21.14
CA LEU A 697 6.01 18.97 21.01
C LEU A 697 6.91 19.49 22.15
N ARG A 698 6.38 20.21 23.13
CA ARG A 698 7.08 20.56 24.38
C ARG A 698 6.95 19.47 25.45
N ARG A 699 5.95 18.58 25.33
CA ARG A 699 5.74 17.43 26.23
C ARG A 699 6.73 16.30 25.96
N ARG A 700 7.98 16.54 26.37
CA ARG A 700 9.10 15.62 26.15
C ARG A 700 8.87 14.23 26.74
N GLN A 701 8.36 14.15 27.98
CA GLN A 701 8.17 12.87 28.67
C GLN A 701 7.17 11.96 27.94
N ASP A 702 6.05 12.52 27.47
CA ASP A 702 5.04 11.75 26.74
C ASP A 702 5.57 11.26 25.38
N ILE A 703 6.36 12.09 24.70
CA ILE A 703 6.97 11.73 23.42
C ILE A 703 8.03 10.64 23.61
N GLU A 704 8.92 10.78 24.60
CA GLU A 704 9.91 9.75 24.95
C GLU A 704 9.21 8.42 25.27
N GLN A 705 8.16 8.45 26.10
CA GLN A 705 7.38 7.27 26.45
C GLN A 705 6.72 6.64 25.21
N MET A 706 6.11 7.42 24.32
CA MET A 706 5.52 6.90 23.09
C MET A 706 6.55 6.23 22.16
N PHE A 707 7.78 6.75 22.11
CA PHE A 707 8.86 6.13 21.33
C PHE A 707 9.30 4.80 21.96
N HIS A 708 9.41 4.75 23.29
CA HIS A 708 9.70 3.52 24.04
C HIS A 708 8.59 2.47 23.90
N ASP A 709 7.33 2.89 23.90
CA ASP A 709 6.14 2.04 23.72
C ASP A 709 5.98 1.51 22.28
N GLY A 710 6.89 1.89 21.38
CA GLY A 710 7.03 1.28 20.07
C GLY A 710 6.36 2.02 18.92
N LEU A 711 6.08 3.33 19.06
CA LEU A 711 5.51 4.16 17.98
C LEU A 711 6.26 4.00 16.64
N ILE A 712 7.59 3.88 16.68
CA ILE A 712 8.48 3.77 15.50
C ILE A 712 9.18 2.39 15.45
N GLY A 713 8.80 1.45 16.33
CA GLY A 713 9.41 0.12 16.45
C GLY A 713 10.78 0.14 17.15
N ARG A 714 11.57 -0.94 16.98
CA ARG A 714 12.80 -1.18 17.76
C ARG A 714 13.96 -0.21 17.49
N ASN A 715 13.95 0.52 16.37
CA ASN A 715 14.98 1.50 15.99
C ASN A 715 14.50 2.95 16.25
N TYR A 716 14.06 3.24 17.48
CA TYR A 716 13.52 4.56 17.84
C TYR A 716 14.60 5.60 18.16
N GLU A 717 15.82 5.19 18.54
CA GLU A 717 16.91 6.08 18.98
C GLU A 717 17.24 7.23 17.99
N PRO A 718 17.36 6.99 16.67
CA PRO A 718 17.68 8.07 15.74
C PRO A 718 16.53 9.08 15.59
N ALA A 719 15.29 8.61 15.70
CA ALA A 719 14.12 9.46 15.59
C ALA A 719 13.92 10.30 16.86
N LEU A 720 14.23 9.73 18.04
CA LEU A 720 14.20 10.46 19.30
C LEU A 720 15.28 11.55 19.33
N ALA A 721 16.51 11.22 18.90
CA ALA A 721 17.59 12.20 18.79
C ALA A 721 17.24 13.36 17.83
N PHE A 722 16.57 13.05 16.72
CA PHE A 722 16.09 14.07 15.78
C PHE A 722 15.05 15.01 16.40
N TYR A 723 14.07 14.47 17.12
CA TYR A 723 13.06 15.26 17.82
C TYR A 723 13.70 16.19 18.86
N GLU A 724 14.58 15.64 19.70
CA GLU A 724 15.29 16.37 20.76
C GLU A 724 16.10 17.55 20.22
N ASP A 725 16.82 17.36 19.11
CA ASP A 725 17.66 18.40 18.49
C ASP A 725 16.83 19.50 17.80
N ARG A 726 15.66 19.17 17.23
CA ARG A 726 14.98 20.05 16.23
C ARG A 726 13.64 20.63 16.62
N HIS A 727 12.94 20.08 17.62
CA HIS A 727 11.60 20.57 17.97
C HIS A 727 11.59 22.07 18.32
N ARG A 728 12.59 22.57 19.07
CA ARG A 728 12.66 24.00 19.45
C ARG A 728 12.85 24.92 18.25
N GLU A 729 13.76 24.55 17.36
CA GLU A 729 14.01 25.29 16.11
C GLU A 729 12.73 25.38 15.29
N TYR A 730 12.02 24.25 15.14
CA TYR A 730 10.74 24.17 14.42
C TYR A 730 9.67 25.06 15.02
N LEU A 731 9.44 25.00 16.33
CA LEU A 731 8.42 25.81 17.00
C LEU A 731 8.68 27.31 16.82
N SER A 732 9.94 27.75 16.96
CA SER A 732 10.31 29.15 16.73
C SER A 732 10.07 29.61 15.29
N ALA A 733 10.25 28.71 14.33
CA ALA A 733 10.01 28.98 12.91
C ALA A 733 8.51 29.07 12.60
N MET A 734 7.70 28.22 13.24
CA MET A 734 6.24 28.23 13.10
C MET A 734 5.62 29.49 13.71
N GLU A 735 6.08 29.94 14.87
CA GLU A 735 5.65 31.20 15.49
C GLU A 735 5.87 32.39 14.55
N LYS A 736 7.06 32.48 13.94
CA LYS A 736 7.38 33.51 12.94
C LYS A 736 6.50 33.40 11.70
N ALA A 737 6.34 32.18 11.16
CA ALA A 737 5.57 31.95 9.95
C ALA A 737 4.07 32.21 10.08
N VAL A 738 3.53 32.19 11.30
CA VAL A 738 2.12 32.53 11.60
C VAL A 738 1.93 34.03 11.85
N ALA A 739 2.97 34.72 12.34
CA ALA A 739 2.98 36.16 12.55
C ALA A 739 3.09 36.96 11.23
N ASP A 740 3.80 36.42 10.24
CA ASP A 740 3.91 36.93 8.86
C ASP A 740 2.69 36.60 7.97
#